data_AF-A0A0F5JI15-F1
#
_entry.id   AF-A0A0F5JI15-F1
#
_cell.length_a   1.000
_cell.length_b   1.000
_cell.length_c   1.000
_cell.angle_alpha   90.00
_cell.angle_beta   90.00
_cell.angle_gamma   90.00
#
_symmetry.space_group_name_H-M   'P 1'
#
loop_
_entity.id
_entity.type
_entity.pdbx_description
1 polymer ?
#
loop_
_entity_poly.entity_id
_entity_poly.type
_entity_poly.pdbx_seq_one_letter_code
_entity_poly.pdbx_strand_id
1 'polypeptide(L)'
;MKRVFYLLVSQIFAVSLLFAGPIQTETRTVVFTPSGGEKVYLLTPGNSITEDVSFQQANYPTRKFLRVVGGVKMPAPFQSRGEEMFRRSEFYIDDNLDSVHVKKDKYSLYFKGEDNNFERHAYYRISGDLLKPGELVVTLPVIQRQNLSVSSGGDFGVEIELFYKKPGRYKDDIYDHPDSLLYFSVPEGTGKYRDVTAKFTLPENVACAFLRIGGTHFSGECWVEAPRLVQNKKPVCAIPFTKFADKTDDYNYWTGCNLSTRSWPRWKLDYNGTTVFEGNIFDRASDVADFYIPLPASVGGKGDLKLTLLKEDNRAAYPYELRSLEIIEESARDYEIVSVPEYVSAGSAFGVLLETNKPNVKLKVQAPASVSPSQQEIELKETGLHVVEFRADEFASAVPLVFDDGSRKAEVSIRQIIQKEPDEVYLSSGDEIHIDKEYTPYDYFFKWYVSNRIGNWYQFRPSYQWSGFRVANPEIIRHYTGLLNKLQMPYAWQVEGRTLAGKRINPDLETLASPMFRGKQAHENDGGYYYWQHFLYQGVFSDMAARNRPYGGIFAKHRPIYTDHGVFIHYDPEGVKDMADGARKLVENFRYSKGESTRHTGPSSLFRYLYQAGYNWLGAEQMYGPEEIILSSLRGASRAYSRPHYGSLHAMQWGSRPFTDPKHALRLYMSLAVAYMHGSSHINTEEALWTDEYANDRFTKSGKEHLYAQHRVLDFIETHTRRGEQKSNIAVIQGRNDAWKSFGRSSLWSQKGDKWAFNKATESFDLLNVFYPDNIVDACGPQGWFTATPYGTVDLLPVEAPLDVMNKYKAMVFLGWNSFDENDFLRIRNYVFDGGTLVLTAAHLNAELQPDQPVRFPANDAVIREMLGDNYQSLTDKTEIAFGNGKIVYFPSPAYPAETSLRSQYETALREIGETTVAAEHTAGWIESAPSIGFTVWDSKDRRTIYLLNTDWQSNEEQHTATFVCNGKKFPLDVRRYHIETVHYAHGLAISPGSNTTDILSIDREADGWKVAIQNTEKDTIRCFNTETGTIDSISFEEPSVHIIYVK
;
A
#
# COMPACT_ATOMS: atom_id res chain seq x y z
N MET A 1 -38.11 33.47 -32.40
CA MET A 1 -38.32 32.01 -32.32
C MET A 1 -37.05 31.21 -31.99
N LYS A 2 -35.85 31.52 -32.52
CA LYS A 2 -34.60 30.79 -32.17
C LYS A 2 -34.18 30.85 -30.69
N ARG A 3 -34.33 31.98 -29.99
CA ARG A 3 -33.99 32.11 -28.55
C ARG A 3 -34.91 31.31 -27.60
N VAL A 4 -36.15 31.05 -28.01
CA VAL A 4 -37.10 30.25 -27.21
C VAL A 4 -36.83 28.75 -27.39
N PHE A 5 -36.36 28.34 -28.57
CA PHE A 5 -35.97 26.95 -28.84
C PHE A 5 -34.68 26.55 -28.09
N TYR A 6 -33.68 27.44 -28.02
CA TYR A 6 -32.47 27.19 -27.22
C TYR A 6 -32.73 27.14 -25.72
N LEU A 7 -33.64 27.97 -25.20
CA LEU A 7 -34.07 27.90 -23.79
C LEU A 7 -34.87 26.63 -23.51
N LEU A 8 -35.67 26.14 -24.46
CA LEU A 8 -36.40 24.88 -24.31
C LEU A 8 -35.47 23.66 -24.37
N VAL A 9 -34.46 23.65 -25.24
CA VAL A 9 -33.51 22.53 -25.36
C VAL A 9 -32.53 22.50 -24.18
N SER A 10 -32.07 23.66 -23.70
CA SER A 10 -31.23 23.74 -22.48
C SER A 10 -32.04 23.46 -21.21
N GLN A 11 -33.32 23.82 -21.15
CA GLN A 11 -34.22 23.33 -20.10
C GLN A 11 -34.51 21.84 -20.24
N ILE A 12 -34.66 21.26 -21.44
CA ILE A 12 -34.87 19.82 -21.61
C ILE A 12 -33.62 19.02 -21.21
N PHE A 13 -32.40 19.52 -21.47
CA PHE A 13 -31.16 18.90 -20.98
C PHE A 13 -30.96 19.04 -19.45
N ALA A 14 -31.28 20.21 -18.89
CA ALA A 14 -31.28 20.40 -17.44
C ALA A 14 -32.39 19.57 -16.75
N VAL A 15 -33.52 19.38 -17.43
CA VAL A 15 -34.67 18.62 -16.95
C VAL A 15 -34.48 17.12 -17.12
N SER A 16 -33.76 16.64 -18.14
CA SER A 16 -33.35 15.23 -18.23
C SER A 16 -32.26 14.87 -17.22
N LEU A 17 -31.39 15.82 -16.83
CA LEU A 17 -30.51 15.68 -15.67
C LEU A 17 -31.26 15.75 -14.33
N LEU A 18 -32.41 16.44 -14.27
CA LEU A 18 -33.32 16.44 -13.11
C LEU A 18 -34.26 15.21 -13.06
N PHE A 19 -34.42 14.46 -14.17
CA PHE A 19 -35.27 13.27 -14.26
C PHE A 19 -34.53 11.94 -14.43
N ALA A 20 -33.20 11.95 -14.56
CA ALA A 20 -32.40 10.77 -14.26
C ALA A 20 -32.48 10.54 -12.74
N GLY A 21 -33.36 9.64 -12.31
CA GLY A 21 -33.38 9.19 -10.92
C GLY A 21 -31.97 8.73 -10.53
N PRO A 22 -31.48 8.98 -9.30
CA PRO A 22 -30.09 8.70 -8.95
C PRO A 22 -29.74 7.22 -9.20
N ILE A 23 -28.52 6.96 -9.67
CA ILE A 23 -27.93 5.65 -10.01
C ILE A 23 -28.29 4.58 -8.95
N GLN A 24 -27.75 4.68 -7.75
CA GLN A 24 -28.26 4.04 -6.54
C GLN A 24 -28.20 5.13 -5.46
N THR A 25 -29.24 5.30 -4.66
CA THR A 25 -29.24 6.34 -3.62
C THR A 25 -28.75 5.77 -2.31
N GLU A 26 -27.85 6.49 -1.64
CA GLU A 26 -27.47 6.27 -0.25
C GLU A 26 -27.80 7.52 0.58
N THR A 27 -28.35 7.32 1.77
CA THR A 27 -28.53 8.39 2.76
C THR A 27 -27.97 7.97 4.10
N ARG A 28 -27.42 8.93 4.85
CA ARG A 28 -26.89 8.74 6.20
C ARG A 28 -27.62 9.67 7.17
N THR A 29 -28.11 9.11 8.26
CA THR A 29 -28.76 9.84 9.35
C THR A 29 -28.06 9.52 10.67
N VAL A 30 -27.50 10.52 11.34
CA VAL A 30 -26.95 10.34 12.69
C VAL A 30 -28.12 10.34 13.68
N VAL A 31 -28.28 9.24 14.42
CA VAL A 31 -29.39 9.07 15.38
C VAL A 31 -28.95 9.21 16.83
N PHE A 32 -27.65 9.07 17.11
CA PHE A 32 -27.10 9.31 18.44
C PHE A 32 -25.73 9.97 18.38
N THR A 33 -25.50 10.89 19.31
CA THR A 33 -24.18 11.40 19.74
C THR A 33 -24.22 11.67 21.24
N PRO A 34 -23.09 11.54 21.97
CA PRO A 34 -23.02 11.87 23.40
C PRO A 34 -23.51 13.31 23.70
N SER A 35 -24.17 13.49 24.84
CA SER A 35 -24.73 14.78 25.24
C SER A 35 -23.70 15.66 25.97
N GLY A 36 -23.98 16.96 26.13
CA GLY A 36 -23.18 17.85 27.00
C GLY A 36 -21.76 18.16 26.52
N GLY A 37 -21.41 17.86 25.27
CA GLY A 37 -20.06 18.06 24.73
C GLY A 37 -19.06 16.95 25.08
N GLU A 38 -19.51 15.85 25.69
CA GLU A 38 -18.69 14.65 25.86
C GLU A 38 -18.33 14.06 24.49
N LYS A 39 -17.13 13.47 24.39
CA LYS A 39 -16.68 12.83 23.13
C LYS A 39 -17.13 11.38 23.01
N VAL A 40 -17.49 10.74 24.12
CA VAL A 40 -17.80 9.30 24.19
C VAL A 40 -18.90 9.04 25.24
N TYR A 41 -19.75 8.05 24.98
CA TYR A 41 -20.70 7.46 25.92
C TYR A 41 -20.24 6.06 26.30
N LEU A 42 -20.05 5.78 27.59
CA LEU A 42 -19.53 4.50 28.05
C LEU A 42 -20.65 3.46 28.21
N LEU A 43 -20.79 2.58 27.23
CA LEU A 43 -21.73 1.46 27.28
C LEU A 43 -21.08 0.26 28.00
N THR A 44 -21.60 -0.11 29.17
CA THR A 44 -21.07 -1.22 29.98
C THR A 44 -21.69 -2.56 29.57
N PRO A 45 -20.98 -3.70 29.64
CA PRO A 45 -21.57 -5.01 29.33
C PRO A 45 -22.80 -5.32 30.19
N GLY A 46 -23.87 -5.76 29.53
CA GLY A 46 -25.20 -5.96 30.12
C GLY A 46 -26.14 -4.75 29.98
N ASN A 47 -25.63 -3.58 29.61
CA ASN A 47 -26.43 -2.37 29.44
C ASN A 47 -26.77 -2.12 27.96
N SER A 48 -27.74 -1.22 27.75
CA SER A 48 -28.25 -0.85 26.44
C SER A 48 -28.42 0.66 26.30
N ILE A 49 -28.36 1.14 25.06
CA ILE A 49 -28.81 2.47 24.65
C ILE A 49 -30.03 2.33 23.73
N THR A 50 -30.99 3.23 23.85
CA THR A 50 -32.23 3.24 23.06
C THR A 50 -32.41 4.59 22.41
N GLU A 51 -32.66 4.59 21.11
CA GLU A 51 -32.88 5.81 20.31
C GLU A 51 -34.15 5.68 19.48
N ASP A 52 -34.93 6.75 19.43
CA ASP A 52 -36.06 6.86 18.52
C ASP A 52 -35.54 7.08 17.10
N VAL A 53 -35.92 6.21 16.17
CA VAL A 53 -35.51 6.26 14.78
C VAL A 53 -36.72 6.39 13.85
N SER A 54 -36.50 7.11 12.75
CA SER A 54 -37.47 7.21 11.66
C SER A 54 -36.77 6.91 10.35
N PHE A 55 -37.22 5.87 9.67
CA PHE A 55 -36.73 5.50 8.35
C PHE A 55 -37.45 6.30 7.26
N GLN A 56 -36.76 6.61 6.17
CA GLN A 56 -37.37 7.36 5.07
C GLN A 56 -38.45 6.52 4.38
N GLN A 57 -39.62 7.13 4.16
CA GLN A 57 -40.68 6.50 3.37
C GLN A 57 -40.35 6.68 1.88
N ALA A 58 -39.70 5.68 1.30
CA ALA A 58 -39.43 5.64 -0.13
C ALA A 58 -40.54 4.89 -0.90
N ASN A 59 -40.75 5.26 -2.17
CA ASN A 59 -41.65 4.54 -3.08
C ASN A 59 -41.03 3.24 -3.63
N TYR A 60 -39.91 2.79 -3.05
CA TYR A 60 -39.14 1.63 -3.47
C TYR A 60 -38.50 0.95 -2.24
N PRO A 61 -38.15 -0.35 -2.32
CA PRO A 61 -37.48 -1.04 -1.22
C PRO A 61 -36.11 -0.43 -0.89
N THR A 62 -35.73 -0.47 0.39
CA THR A 62 -34.43 0.01 0.88
C THR A 62 -33.71 -1.05 1.69
N ARG A 63 -32.39 -1.15 1.47
CA ARG A 63 -31.46 -1.87 2.33
C ARG A 63 -30.97 -0.92 3.42
N LYS A 64 -30.82 -1.42 4.64
CA LYS A 64 -30.53 -0.58 5.80
C LYS A 64 -29.39 -1.15 6.62
N PHE A 65 -28.56 -0.27 7.16
CA PHE A 65 -27.48 -0.62 8.08
C PHE A 65 -27.51 0.30 9.29
N LEU A 66 -27.22 -0.25 10.46
CA LEU A 66 -26.78 0.52 11.62
C LEU A 66 -25.25 0.55 11.62
N ARG A 67 -24.65 1.73 11.50
CA ARG A 67 -23.23 1.94 11.74
C ARG A 67 -23.02 2.39 13.19
N VAL A 68 -22.09 1.73 13.86
CA VAL A 68 -21.71 2.02 15.25
C VAL A 68 -20.27 2.51 15.24
N VAL A 69 -20.03 3.74 15.71
CA VAL A 69 -18.70 4.36 15.76
C VAL A 69 -18.26 4.44 17.22
N GLY A 70 -17.05 3.98 17.54
CA GLY A 70 -16.52 3.96 18.91
C GLY A 70 -15.34 3.02 19.07
N GLY A 71 -15.22 2.35 20.21
CA GLY A 71 -14.24 1.27 20.38
C GLY A 71 -14.32 0.67 21.76
N VAL A 72 -13.86 -0.57 21.93
CA VAL A 72 -13.72 -1.17 23.26
C VAL A 72 -12.75 -0.34 24.10
N LYS A 73 -13.17 -0.03 25.33
CA LYS A 73 -12.28 0.54 26.35
C LYS A 73 -11.31 -0.55 26.78
N MET A 74 -10.12 -0.53 26.20
CA MET A 74 -9.14 -1.59 26.42
C MET A 74 -8.76 -1.71 27.91
N PRO A 75 -8.68 -2.94 28.45
CA PRO A 75 -8.41 -3.17 29.87
C PRO A 75 -6.93 -3.00 30.20
N ALA A 76 -6.60 -2.86 31.49
CA ALA A 76 -5.21 -2.99 31.95
C ALA A 76 -4.70 -4.44 31.79
N PRO A 77 -3.44 -4.65 31.37
CA PRO A 77 -2.39 -3.68 31.04
C PRO A 77 -2.33 -3.28 29.54
N PHE A 78 -3.41 -3.49 28.79
CA PHE A 78 -3.52 -3.25 27.34
C PHE A 78 -4.27 -1.95 27.00
N GLN A 79 -4.28 -0.95 27.87
CA GLN A 79 -5.23 0.18 27.80
C GLN A 79 -5.15 1.03 26.51
N SER A 80 -4.02 0.99 25.79
CA SER A 80 -3.82 1.74 24.55
C SER A 80 -4.37 1.00 23.33
N ARG A 81 -5.01 1.74 22.43
CA ARG A 81 -5.41 1.27 21.08
C ARG A 81 -4.34 1.64 20.04
N GLY A 82 -4.58 1.29 18.78
CA GLY A 82 -3.70 1.57 17.65
C GLY A 82 -3.00 0.32 17.09
N GLU A 83 -2.44 0.48 15.89
CA GLU A 83 -1.88 -0.64 15.12
C GLU A 83 -0.85 -1.46 15.92
N GLU A 84 0.12 -0.79 16.51
CA GLU A 84 1.22 -1.41 17.25
C GLU A 84 0.71 -2.14 18.50
N MET A 85 -0.24 -1.54 19.23
CA MET A 85 -0.73 -2.05 20.51
C MET A 85 -1.59 -3.31 20.34
N PHE A 86 -2.34 -3.40 19.23
CA PHE A 86 -3.03 -4.63 18.88
C PHE A 86 -2.04 -5.78 18.69
N ARG A 87 -1.01 -5.60 17.85
CA ARG A 87 0.02 -6.63 17.55
C ARG A 87 0.84 -7.06 18.77
N ARG A 88 0.96 -6.19 19.78
CA ARG A 88 1.69 -6.49 21.02
C ARG A 88 0.88 -7.30 22.03
N SER A 89 -0.43 -7.46 21.82
CA SER A 89 -1.29 -8.06 22.83
C SER A 89 -2.22 -9.15 22.33
N GLU A 90 -2.58 -9.19 21.04
CA GLU A 90 -3.65 -10.07 20.52
C GLU A 90 -3.45 -11.55 20.83
N PHE A 91 -2.19 -11.96 21.00
CA PHE A 91 -1.79 -13.33 21.29
C PHE A 91 -1.80 -13.70 22.79
N TYR A 92 -2.18 -12.82 23.71
CA TYR A 92 -2.28 -13.19 25.12
C TYR A 92 -3.56 -13.96 25.45
N ILE A 93 -3.45 -14.94 26.35
CA ILE A 93 -4.56 -15.82 26.77
C ILE A 93 -5.48 -15.19 27.84
N ASP A 94 -5.13 -14.02 28.35
CA ASP A 94 -5.73 -13.38 29.54
C ASP A 94 -7.27 -13.33 29.52
N ASP A 95 -7.86 -13.06 28.36
CA ASP A 95 -9.31 -12.89 28.18
C ASP A 95 -10.12 -14.19 28.42
N ASN A 96 -9.45 -15.35 28.43
CA ASN A 96 -10.07 -16.67 28.66
C ASN A 96 -9.57 -17.37 29.92
N LEU A 97 -8.88 -16.66 30.82
CA LEU A 97 -8.49 -17.21 32.12
C LEU A 97 -9.68 -17.17 33.08
N ASP A 98 -10.09 -18.34 33.57
CA ASP A 98 -11.20 -18.50 34.51
C ASP A 98 -10.66 -18.94 35.88
N SER A 99 -10.99 -18.20 36.94
CA SER A 99 -10.60 -18.51 38.33
C SER A 99 -11.71 -19.16 39.15
N VAL A 100 -12.91 -19.29 38.58
CA VAL A 100 -14.08 -19.90 39.23
C VAL A 100 -14.10 -21.40 38.93
N HIS A 101 -13.96 -21.78 37.66
CA HIS A 101 -13.96 -23.17 37.23
C HIS A 101 -12.55 -23.78 37.31
N VAL A 102 -12.08 -24.03 38.53
CA VAL A 102 -10.75 -24.60 38.80
C VAL A 102 -10.82 -25.77 39.79
N LYS A 103 -9.79 -26.61 39.80
CA LYS A 103 -9.63 -27.73 40.74
C LYS A 103 -8.40 -27.59 41.64
N LYS A 104 -7.25 -27.26 41.07
CA LYS A 104 -5.96 -27.12 41.75
C LYS A 104 -5.22 -25.84 41.36
N ASP A 105 -5.34 -25.40 40.10
CA ASP A 105 -4.65 -24.21 39.62
C ASP A 105 -5.37 -22.92 40.01
N LYS A 106 -4.65 -21.79 39.92
CA LYS A 106 -5.23 -20.45 40.07
C LYS A 106 -6.21 -20.13 38.95
N TYR A 107 -5.93 -20.64 37.74
CA TYR A 107 -6.72 -20.43 36.54
C TYR A 107 -6.87 -21.72 35.74
N SER A 108 -8.05 -21.93 35.17
CA SER A 108 -8.27 -22.76 34.01
C SER A 108 -8.32 -21.88 32.75
N LEU A 109 -8.05 -22.49 31.59
CA LEU A 109 -8.24 -21.85 30.30
C LEU A 109 -9.59 -22.29 29.72
N TYR A 110 -10.41 -21.30 29.36
CA TYR A 110 -11.72 -21.50 28.78
C TYR A 110 -11.66 -21.51 27.24
N PHE A 111 -12.30 -22.50 26.64
CA PHE A 111 -12.49 -22.59 25.20
C PHE A 111 -13.99 -22.65 24.89
N LYS A 112 -14.43 -21.82 23.95
CA LYS A 112 -15.75 -21.90 23.34
C LYS A 112 -15.63 -21.82 21.83
N GLY A 113 -16.27 -22.77 21.16
CA GLY A 113 -16.25 -22.95 19.72
C GLY A 113 -17.65 -22.93 19.13
N GLU A 114 -17.73 -22.56 17.86
CA GLU A 114 -18.96 -22.47 17.05
C GLU A 114 -18.75 -23.17 15.69
N ASP A 115 -18.03 -24.29 15.71
CA ASP A 115 -17.59 -25.06 14.53
C ASP A 115 -16.85 -24.19 13.49
N ASN A 116 -16.08 -23.22 13.97
CA ASN A 116 -15.35 -22.33 13.08
C ASN A 116 -14.20 -23.10 12.41
N ASN A 117 -13.97 -22.78 11.14
CA ASN A 117 -12.88 -23.37 10.36
C ASN A 117 -11.48 -22.89 10.76
N PHE A 118 -11.35 -22.07 11.80
CA PHE A 118 -10.09 -21.53 12.31
C PHE A 118 -9.78 -22.02 13.71
N GLU A 119 -8.49 -22.06 14.00
CA GLU A 119 -7.99 -22.58 15.27
C GLU A 119 -8.32 -21.67 16.45
N ARG A 120 -8.55 -22.28 17.61
CA ARG A 120 -8.53 -21.62 18.92
C ARG A 120 -7.58 -22.40 19.80
N HIS A 121 -6.32 -21.99 19.78
CA HIS A 121 -5.21 -22.73 20.40
C HIS A 121 -4.42 -21.86 21.37
N ALA A 122 -3.91 -22.50 22.42
CA ALA A 122 -2.84 -21.97 23.26
C ALA A 122 -1.59 -22.82 23.09
N TYR A 123 -0.44 -22.15 23.00
CA TYR A 123 0.85 -22.74 22.67
C TYR A 123 1.89 -22.48 23.76
N TYR A 124 2.74 -23.48 24.01
CA TYR A 124 3.85 -23.40 24.96
C TYR A 124 5.04 -24.24 24.51
N ARG A 125 6.27 -23.77 24.74
CA ARG A 125 7.49 -24.52 24.41
C ARG A 125 8.14 -25.07 25.67
N ILE A 126 8.51 -26.35 25.64
CA ILE A 126 9.22 -27.05 26.71
C ILE A 126 10.63 -27.39 26.21
N SER A 127 11.65 -26.97 26.96
CA SER A 127 13.04 -27.33 26.66
C SER A 127 13.24 -28.84 26.74
N GLY A 128 13.95 -29.41 25.76
CA GLY A 128 14.29 -30.84 25.76
C GLY A 128 15.23 -31.23 26.89
N ASP A 129 15.96 -30.30 27.50
CA ASP A 129 16.81 -30.56 28.67
C ASP A 129 15.99 -30.99 29.90
N LEU A 130 14.69 -30.68 29.92
CA LEU A 130 13.75 -31.10 30.95
C LEU A 130 13.18 -32.51 30.67
N LEU A 131 13.26 -32.98 29.43
CA LEU A 131 12.66 -34.25 28.99
C LEU A 131 13.71 -35.37 28.99
N LYS A 132 13.35 -36.52 29.53
CA LYS A 132 14.20 -37.73 29.53
C LYS A 132 13.66 -38.78 28.56
N PRO A 133 14.50 -39.61 27.94
CA PRO A 133 14.03 -40.78 27.21
C PRO A 133 13.20 -41.72 28.10
N GLY A 134 12.23 -42.41 27.48
CA GLY A 134 11.33 -43.36 28.16
C GLY A 134 9.90 -42.86 28.29
N GLU A 135 9.12 -43.46 29.20
CA GLU A 135 7.69 -43.15 29.36
C GLU A 135 7.48 -41.69 29.82
N LEU A 136 6.68 -40.95 29.05
CA LEU A 136 6.08 -39.67 29.42
C LEU A 136 4.58 -39.89 29.62
N VAL A 137 4.09 -39.58 30.81
CA VAL A 137 2.66 -39.52 31.11
C VAL A 137 2.21 -38.07 31.04
N VAL A 138 1.25 -37.77 30.19
CA VAL A 138 0.64 -36.45 30.10
C VAL A 138 -0.80 -36.52 30.53
N THR A 139 -1.14 -35.72 31.54
CA THR A 139 -2.51 -35.61 32.07
C THR A 139 -3.01 -34.20 31.84
N LEU A 140 -4.12 -34.07 31.12
CA LEU A 140 -4.90 -32.84 31.01
C LEU A 140 -6.06 -32.91 32.02
N PRO A 141 -6.09 -32.05 33.05
CA PRO A 141 -7.25 -31.94 33.93
C PRO A 141 -8.36 -31.17 33.21
N VAL A 142 -9.40 -31.88 32.76
CA VAL A 142 -10.59 -31.28 32.14
C VAL A 142 -11.58 -30.97 33.26
N ILE A 143 -11.81 -29.70 33.54
CA ILE A 143 -12.64 -29.26 34.67
C ILE A 143 -14.12 -29.41 34.36
N GLN A 144 -14.52 -29.02 33.16
CA GLN A 144 -15.90 -29.04 32.73
C GLN A 144 -15.97 -29.08 31.20
N ARG A 145 -17.01 -29.72 30.68
CA ARG A 145 -17.40 -29.71 29.27
C ARG A 145 -18.90 -29.47 29.18
N GLN A 146 -19.32 -28.62 28.25
CA GLN A 146 -20.72 -28.39 27.95
C GLN A 146 -20.94 -28.50 26.45
N ASN A 147 -21.65 -29.55 26.04
CA ASN A 147 -21.98 -29.83 24.65
C ASN A 147 -20.76 -29.78 23.71
N LEU A 148 -19.59 -30.21 24.21
CA LEU A 148 -18.38 -30.22 23.41
C LEU A 148 -18.56 -31.24 22.28
N SER A 149 -18.48 -30.80 21.03
CA SER A 149 -18.49 -31.69 19.87
C SER A 149 -17.43 -31.28 18.86
N VAL A 150 -16.94 -32.22 18.08
CA VAL A 150 -15.92 -31.97 17.05
C VAL A 150 -16.44 -32.45 15.69
N SER A 151 -16.49 -31.54 14.72
CA SER A 151 -16.91 -31.84 13.35
C SER A 151 -15.82 -32.57 12.56
N SER A 152 -16.20 -33.14 11.41
CA SER A 152 -15.25 -33.84 10.53
C SER A 152 -14.10 -32.92 10.10
N GLY A 153 -12.86 -33.38 10.26
CA GLY A 153 -11.66 -32.59 9.98
C GLY A 153 -11.26 -31.62 11.10
N GLY A 154 -12.01 -31.61 12.21
CA GLY A 154 -11.70 -30.87 13.42
C GLY A 154 -10.92 -31.66 14.45
N ASP A 155 -10.59 -30.96 15.53
CA ASP A 155 -9.92 -31.53 16.69
C ASP A 155 -10.26 -30.74 17.96
N PHE A 156 -10.14 -31.38 19.12
CA PHE A 156 -10.05 -30.69 20.40
C PHE A 156 -9.27 -31.53 21.41
N GLY A 157 -8.10 -31.07 21.83
CA GLY A 157 -7.22 -31.89 22.64
C GLY A 157 -5.88 -31.28 22.98
N VAL A 158 -4.93 -32.15 23.27
CA VAL A 158 -3.53 -31.81 23.49
C VAL A 158 -2.69 -32.44 22.39
N GLU A 159 -1.85 -31.61 21.78
CA GLU A 159 -0.85 -32.03 20.83
C GLU A 159 0.54 -31.65 21.34
N ILE A 160 1.49 -32.58 21.18
CA ILE A 160 2.90 -32.37 21.52
C ILE A 160 3.70 -32.69 20.27
N GLU A 161 4.18 -31.63 19.64
CA GLU A 161 5.16 -31.69 18.57
C GLU A 161 6.55 -31.89 19.19
N LEU A 162 7.27 -32.92 18.75
CA LEU A 162 8.63 -33.21 19.19
C LEU A 162 9.63 -32.85 18.09
N PHE A 163 10.65 -32.09 18.47
CA PHE A 163 11.77 -31.74 17.61
C PHE A 163 13.01 -32.45 18.12
N TYR A 164 13.69 -33.20 17.26
CA TYR A 164 14.88 -33.95 17.63
C TYR A 164 16.16 -33.14 17.43
N LYS A 165 17.19 -33.48 18.20
CA LYS A 165 18.55 -32.99 18.05
C LYS A 165 19.09 -33.45 16.70
N LYS A 166 19.41 -32.48 15.83
CA LYS A 166 20.00 -32.68 14.51
C LYS A 166 21.23 -31.78 14.37
N PRO A 167 22.25 -32.18 13.59
CA PRO A 167 23.35 -31.27 13.25
C PRO A 167 22.80 -29.95 12.71
N GLY A 168 23.25 -28.83 13.29
CA GLY A 168 22.84 -27.48 12.86
C GLY A 168 21.49 -26.97 13.39
N ARG A 169 20.72 -27.76 14.15
CA ARG A 169 19.47 -27.29 14.77
C ARG A 169 19.74 -26.71 16.16
N TYR A 170 19.25 -25.48 16.40
CA TYR A 170 19.27 -24.88 17.72
C TYR A 170 18.26 -25.56 18.66
N LYS A 171 18.58 -25.65 19.96
CA LYS A 171 17.82 -26.46 20.93
C LYS A 171 16.34 -26.06 21.06
N ASP A 172 16.02 -24.80 20.85
CA ASP A 172 14.67 -24.27 21.00
C ASP A 172 13.95 -23.98 19.66
N ASP A 173 14.55 -24.41 18.55
CA ASP A 173 14.05 -24.12 17.20
C ASP A 173 12.90 -25.05 16.80
N ILE A 174 11.74 -24.44 16.50
CA ILE A 174 10.51 -25.12 16.09
C ILE A 174 10.07 -24.74 14.66
N TYR A 175 10.95 -24.15 13.85
CA TYR A 175 10.60 -23.63 12.53
C TYR A 175 10.19 -24.71 11.52
N ASP A 176 10.87 -25.86 11.57
CA ASP A 176 10.63 -26.97 10.65
C ASP A 176 9.34 -27.73 10.99
N HIS A 177 8.97 -28.71 10.16
CA HIS A 177 7.98 -29.71 10.59
C HIS A 177 8.49 -30.52 11.79
N PRO A 178 7.60 -30.90 12.72
CA PRO A 178 7.98 -31.73 13.85
C PRO A 178 8.45 -33.12 13.38
N ASP A 179 9.41 -33.70 14.11
CA ASP A 179 9.92 -35.04 13.82
C ASP A 179 8.97 -36.14 14.29
N SER A 180 8.14 -35.82 15.27
CA SER A 180 7.04 -36.68 15.72
C SER A 180 5.93 -35.84 16.34
N LEU A 181 4.71 -36.33 16.23
CA LEU A 181 3.52 -35.69 16.77
C LEU A 181 2.82 -36.66 17.70
N LEU A 182 2.56 -36.22 18.92
CA LEU A 182 1.80 -36.96 19.92
C LEU A 182 0.47 -36.23 20.12
N TYR A 183 -0.64 -36.94 20.06
CA TYR A 183 -1.96 -36.33 20.20
C TYR A 183 -2.88 -37.20 21.07
N PHE A 184 -3.69 -36.55 21.89
CA PHE A 184 -4.84 -37.18 22.51
C PHE A 184 -6.00 -36.19 22.63
N SER A 185 -7.21 -36.66 22.31
CA SER A 185 -8.42 -35.85 22.32
C SER A 185 -9.05 -35.75 23.70
N VAL A 186 -9.72 -34.63 23.94
CA VAL A 186 -10.69 -34.53 25.04
C VAL A 186 -11.98 -35.20 24.59
N PRO A 187 -12.59 -36.10 25.39
CA PRO A 187 -13.84 -36.72 25.01
C PRO A 187 -14.94 -35.69 24.76
N GLU A 188 -15.78 -35.93 23.75
CA GLU A 188 -16.96 -35.11 23.46
C GLU A 188 -18.05 -35.26 24.54
N GLY A 189 -19.05 -34.38 24.49
CA GLY A 189 -20.24 -34.35 25.33
C GLY A 189 -20.14 -33.44 26.55
N THR A 190 -21.14 -33.55 27.42
CA THR A 190 -21.27 -32.76 28.65
C THR A 190 -20.77 -33.54 29.86
N GLY A 191 -20.02 -32.90 30.75
CA GLY A 191 -19.54 -33.56 31.96
C GLY A 191 -18.76 -32.65 32.90
N LYS A 192 -18.63 -33.10 34.14
CA LYS A 192 -17.80 -32.47 35.18
C LYS A 192 -16.35 -32.97 35.10
N TYR A 193 -15.56 -32.61 36.11
CA TYR A 193 -14.14 -32.90 36.23
C TYR A 193 -13.76 -34.34 35.83
N ARG A 194 -12.78 -34.46 34.93
CA ARG A 194 -12.17 -35.71 34.50
C ARG A 194 -10.73 -35.46 34.06
N ASP A 195 -9.81 -36.25 34.58
CA ASP A 195 -8.46 -36.30 34.02
C ASP A 195 -8.47 -37.11 32.71
N VAL A 196 -7.93 -36.53 31.65
CA VAL A 196 -7.64 -37.22 30.39
C VAL A 196 -6.14 -37.47 30.35
N THR A 197 -5.74 -38.74 30.33
CA THR A 197 -4.32 -39.12 30.43
C THR A 197 -3.91 -39.94 29.21
N ALA A 198 -2.76 -39.61 28.66
CA ALA A 198 -2.10 -40.37 27.61
C ALA A 198 -0.67 -40.72 28.03
N LYS A 199 -0.17 -41.84 27.51
CA LYS A 199 1.21 -42.32 27.72
C LYS A 199 1.93 -42.34 26.39
N PHE A 200 3.11 -41.75 26.36
CA PHE A 200 3.97 -41.68 25.19
C PHE A 200 5.36 -42.20 25.54
N THR A 201 6.10 -42.73 24.57
CA THR A 201 7.50 -43.12 24.76
C THR A 201 8.38 -42.09 24.06
N LEU A 202 9.16 -41.34 24.83
CA LEU A 202 10.08 -40.33 24.29
C LEU A 202 11.41 -40.97 23.86
N PRO A 203 11.99 -40.53 22.72
CA PRO A 203 13.32 -40.94 22.30
C PRO A 203 14.42 -40.22 23.08
N GLU A 204 15.68 -40.64 22.90
CA GLU A 204 16.83 -40.09 23.63
C GLU A 204 17.27 -38.70 23.16
N ASN A 205 16.82 -38.28 21.99
CA ASN A 205 17.37 -37.14 21.26
C ASN A 205 16.37 -35.99 21.10
N VAL A 206 15.42 -35.77 22.01
CA VAL A 206 14.52 -34.61 21.95
C VAL A 206 15.30 -33.31 22.21
N ALA A 207 15.20 -32.34 21.31
CA ALA A 207 15.76 -30.99 21.44
C ALA A 207 14.79 -30.05 22.17
N CYS A 208 13.53 -30.02 21.75
CA CYS A 208 12.43 -29.36 22.45
C CYS A 208 11.09 -30.03 22.10
N ALA A 209 10.09 -29.74 22.93
CA ALA A 209 8.70 -30.11 22.67
C ALA A 209 7.84 -28.85 22.60
N PHE A 210 6.92 -28.82 21.64
CA PHE A 210 5.97 -27.73 21.46
C PHE A 210 4.56 -28.23 21.72
N LEU A 211 3.94 -27.67 22.75
CA LEU A 211 2.66 -28.08 23.29
C LEU A 211 1.57 -27.15 22.76
N ARG A 212 0.49 -27.75 22.25
CA ARG A 212 -0.73 -27.08 21.82
C ARG A 212 -1.92 -27.63 22.58
N ILE A 213 -2.83 -26.75 23.00
CA ILE A 213 -4.10 -27.10 23.63
C ILE A 213 -5.23 -26.32 22.96
N GLY A 214 -6.35 -26.99 22.72
CA GLY A 214 -7.55 -26.39 22.13
C GLY A 214 -7.98 -27.17 20.89
N GLY A 215 -8.62 -26.48 19.93
CA GLY A 215 -9.13 -27.14 18.74
C GLY A 215 -9.49 -26.25 17.56
N THR A 216 -9.85 -26.91 16.47
CA THR A 216 -10.47 -26.35 15.25
C THR A 216 -11.74 -27.15 14.94
N HIS A 217 -12.76 -26.53 14.33
CA HIS A 217 -14.02 -27.21 13.99
C HIS A 217 -14.67 -27.92 15.19
N PHE A 218 -14.69 -27.25 16.35
CA PHE A 218 -15.37 -27.72 17.55
C PHE A 218 -16.49 -26.76 17.96
N SER A 219 -17.52 -27.31 18.58
CA SER A 219 -18.64 -26.57 19.16
C SER A 219 -18.75 -26.82 20.66
N GLY A 220 -19.42 -25.91 21.35
CA GLY A 220 -19.62 -26.01 22.80
C GLY A 220 -18.44 -25.46 23.58
N GLU A 221 -18.37 -25.85 24.85
CA GLU A 221 -17.50 -25.22 25.84
C GLU A 221 -16.64 -26.23 26.60
N CYS A 222 -15.40 -25.86 26.90
CA CYS A 222 -14.48 -26.68 27.67
C CYS A 222 -13.54 -25.84 28.55
N TRP A 223 -13.36 -26.27 29.79
CA TRP A 223 -12.42 -25.70 30.75
C TRP A 223 -11.34 -26.71 31.05
N VAL A 224 -10.08 -26.28 30.94
CA VAL A 224 -8.92 -27.14 31.19
C VAL A 224 -7.92 -26.43 32.08
N GLU A 225 -7.31 -27.16 33.02
CA GLU A 225 -6.11 -26.67 33.70
C GLU A 225 -4.86 -27.01 32.89
N ALA A 226 -3.72 -26.40 33.28
CA ALA A 226 -2.48 -26.61 32.56
C ALA A 226 -2.07 -28.11 32.57
N PRO A 227 -1.59 -28.67 31.44
CA PRO A 227 -1.20 -30.07 31.37
C PRO A 227 -0.12 -30.43 32.39
N ARG A 228 -0.19 -31.65 32.93
CA ARG A 228 0.79 -32.20 33.85
C ARG A 228 1.63 -33.22 33.11
N LEU A 229 2.93 -32.95 32.98
CA LEU A 229 3.89 -33.86 32.38
C LEU A 229 4.66 -34.58 33.49
N VAL A 230 4.63 -35.90 33.51
CA VAL A 230 5.24 -36.74 34.55
C VAL A 230 6.14 -37.80 33.92
N GLN A 231 7.37 -37.90 34.42
CA GLN A 231 8.33 -38.95 34.09
C GLN A 231 8.91 -39.54 35.37
N ASN A 232 9.07 -40.86 35.44
CA ASN A 232 9.59 -41.55 36.64
C ASN A 232 8.86 -41.14 37.94
N LYS A 233 7.53 -40.95 37.85
CA LYS A 233 6.65 -40.48 38.94
C LYS A 233 6.97 -39.08 39.48
N LYS A 234 7.75 -38.27 38.75
CA LYS A 234 8.06 -36.88 39.10
C LYS A 234 7.55 -35.92 38.02
N PRO A 235 7.02 -34.75 38.38
CA PRO A 235 6.70 -33.70 37.41
C PRO A 235 7.95 -33.28 36.63
N VAL A 236 7.80 -33.07 35.33
CA VAL A 236 8.86 -32.56 34.43
C VAL A 236 9.12 -31.08 34.70
N CYS A 237 8.06 -30.26 34.61
CA CYS A 237 8.08 -28.81 34.80
C CYS A 237 6.70 -28.30 35.18
N ALA A 238 6.62 -27.04 35.66
CA ALA A 238 5.37 -26.33 35.86
C ALA A 238 5.13 -25.37 34.70
N ILE A 239 3.95 -25.44 34.09
CA ILE A 239 3.55 -24.62 32.93
C ILE A 239 2.20 -23.93 33.18
N PRO A 240 2.02 -23.24 34.32
CA PRO A 240 0.72 -22.75 34.74
C PRO A 240 0.14 -21.76 33.73
N PHE A 241 -1.19 -21.73 33.61
CA PHE A 241 -1.87 -20.60 33.00
C PHE A 241 -1.83 -19.43 33.99
N THR A 242 -1.23 -18.32 33.57
CA THR A 242 -1.11 -17.09 34.38
C THR A 242 -1.50 -15.90 33.54
N LYS A 243 -1.80 -14.77 34.19
CA LYS A 243 -2.00 -13.49 33.50
C LYS A 243 -0.67 -12.95 32.98
N PHE A 244 -0.71 -12.09 31.96
CA PHE A 244 0.49 -11.48 31.38
C PHE A 244 1.29 -10.69 32.43
N ALA A 245 0.61 -10.00 33.34
CA ALA A 245 1.24 -9.24 34.43
C ALA A 245 1.93 -10.14 35.47
N ASP A 246 1.53 -11.41 35.57
CA ASP A 246 2.02 -12.40 36.54
C ASP A 246 3.03 -13.37 35.91
N LYS A 247 3.49 -13.13 34.67
CA LYS A 247 4.41 -14.04 33.98
C LYS A 247 5.75 -14.16 34.72
N THR A 248 6.31 -15.37 34.72
CA THR A 248 7.58 -15.70 35.38
C THR A 248 8.71 -16.00 34.39
N ASP A 249 8.39 -16.12 33.10
CA ASP A 249 9.30 -16.31 31.99
C ASP A 249 8.87 -15.35 30.87
N ASP A 250 9.80 -14.49 30.43
CA ASP A 250 9.57 -13.51 29.37
C ASP A 250 9.63 -14.12 27.96
N TYR A 251 10.16 -15.35 27.81
CA TYR A 251 10.37 -16.04 26.54
C TYR A 251 9.43 -17.23 26.34
N ASN A 252 9.21 -18.05 27.37
CA ASN A 252 8.29 -19.20 27.29
C ASN A 252 7.02 -18.92 28.09
N TYR A 253 6.17 -18.07 27.51
CA TYR A 253 4.84 -17.76 28.01
C TYR A 253 3.75 -18.31 27.06
N TRP A 254 2.58 -18.64 27.60
CA TRP A 254 1.47 -19.15 26.81
C TRP A 254 1.02 -18.14 25.75
N THR A 255 1.13 -18.54 24.48
CA THR A 255 0.75 -17.74 23.31
C THR A 255 -0.55 -18.29 22.74
N GLY A 256 -1.60 -17.48 22.69
CA GLY A 256 -2.90 -17.81 22.14
C GLY A 256 -3.05 -17.40 20.66
N CYS A 257 -3.81 -18.18 19.91
CA CYS A 257 -4.29 -17.82 18.57
C CYS A 257 -5.83 -17.86 18.56
N ASN A 258 -6.47 -16.76 18.15
CA ASN A 258 -7.92 -16.55 18.21
C ASN A 258 -8.56 -16.77 19.59
N LEU A 259 -7.84 -16.41 20.66
CA LEU A 259 -8.35 -16.45 22.03
C LEU A 259 -8.78 -15.06 22.54
N SER A 260 -8.09 -13.98 22.18
CA SER A 260 -8.49 -12.60 22.58
C SER A 260 -9.96 -12.30 22.27
N THR A 261 -10.77 -12.01 23.30
CA THR A 261 -12.20 -11.67 23.19
C THR A 261 -12.44 -10.17 23.22
N ARG A 262 -11.49 -9.37 23.70
CA ARG A 262 -11.60 -7.90 23.71
C ARG A 262 -11.74 -7.28 22.32
N SER A 263 -11.34 -7.99 21.27
CA SER A 263 -11.55 -7.59 19.87
C SER A 263 -12.84 -8.14 19.26
N TRP A 264 -13.65 -8.89 20.01
CA TRP A 264 -14.89 -9.52 19.52
C TRP A 264 -16.06 -9.29 20.49
N PRO A 265 -16.41 -8.04 20.83
CA PRO A 265 -17.59 -7.76 21.64
C PRO A 265 -18.85 -8.38 21.04
N ARG A 266 -19.73 -8.88 21.92
CA ARG A 266 -21.03 -9.46 21.53
C ARG A 266 -22.11 -8.40 21.65
N TRP A 267 -22.88 -8.24 20.59
CA TRP A 267 -23.92 -7.22 20.46
C TRP A 267 -25.29 -7.86 20.27
N LYS A 268 -26.31 -7.16 20.76
CA LYS A 268 -27.71 -7.45 20.46
C LYS A 268 -28.40 -6.16 20.05
N LEU A 269 -29.19 -6.23 18.99
CA LEU A 269 -29.99 -5.12 18.48
C LEU A 269 -31.46 -5.52 18.51
N ASP A 270 -32.27 -4.74 19.21
CA ASP A 270 -33.73 -4.87 19.22
C ASP A 270 -34.37 -3.67 18.49
N TYR A 271 -35.43 -3.91 17.72
CA TYR A 271 -36.28 -2.89 17.11
C TYR A 271 -37.73 -3.10 17.54
N ASN A 272 -38.36 -2.10 18.17
CA ASN A 272 -39.70 -2.21 18.77
C ASN A 272 -39.85 -3.46 19.65
N GLY A 273 -38.82 -3.75 20.46
CA GLY A 273 -38.77 -4.91 21.35
C GLY A 273 -38.49 -6.27 20.68
N THR A 274 -38.31 -6.34 19.36
CA THR A 274 -37.97 -7.58 18.64
C THR A 274 -36.48 -7.62 18.30
N THR A 275 -35.81 -8.73 18.60
CA THR A 275 -34.39 -8.91 18.26
C THR A 275 -34.19 -9.07 16.76
N VAL A 276 -33.42 -8.17 16.17
CA VAL A 276 -33.12 -8.14 14.73
C VAL A 276 -31.67 -8.53 14.43
N PHE A 277 -30.78 -8.47 15.42
CA PHE A 277 -29.41 -8.96 15.34
C PHE A 277 -28.92 -9.42 16.71
N GLU A 278 -28.15 -10.51 16.74
CA GLU A 278 -27.35 -10.92 17.91
C GLU A 278 -26.10 -11.65 17.44
N GLY A 279 -24.91 -11.22 17.88
CA GLY A 279 -23.66 -11.87 17.48
C GLY A 279 -22.40 -11.10 17.90
N ASN A 280 -21.24 -11.73 17.71
CA ASN A 280 -19.94 -11.08 17.92
C ASN A 280 -19.53 -10.28 16.67
N ILE A 281 -19.06 -9.06 16.86
CA ILE A 281 -18.55 -8.20 15.78
C ILE A 281 -17.13 -7.78 16.12
N PHE A 282 -16.25 -7.75 15.12
CA PHE A 282 -14.86 -7.36 15.31
C PHE A 282 -14.73 -5.87 15.67
N ASP A 283 -13.99 -5.58 16.74
CA ASP A 283 -13.52 -4.25 17.10
C ASP A 283 -12.08 -4.10 16.60
N ARG A 284 -11.93 -3.36 15.51
CA ARG A 284 -10.66 -3.16 14.80
C ARG A 284 -9.63 -2.37 15.61
N ALA A 285 -8.35 -2.53 15.26
CA ALA A 285 -7.23 -1.96 16.00
C ALA A 285 -7.17 -0.42 16.05
N SER A 286 -7.96 0.30 15.26
CA SER A 286 -7.99 1.76 15.21
C SER A 286 -8.13 2.41 16.59
N ASP A 287 -7.59 3.62 16.75
CA ASP A 287 -7.85 4.47 17.92
C ASP A 287 -9.37 4.73 18.07
N VAL A 288 -10.08 4.82 16.94
CA VAL A 288 -11.53 4.86 16.83
C VAL A 288 -11.96 3.88 15.75
N ALA A 289 -12.72 2.87 16.14
CA ALA A 289 -13.28 1.87 15.27
C ALA A 289 -14.68 2.25 14.79
N ASP A 290 -15.13 1.53 13.76
CA ASP A 290 -16.52 1.42 13.39
C ASP A 290 -16.85 0.01 12.89
N PHE A 291 -18.13 -0.30 12.90
CA PHE A 291 -18.68 -1.51 12.28
C PHE A 291 -20.12 -1.30 11.85
N TYR A 292 -20.62 -2.21 11.02
CA TYR A 292 -21.93 -2.14 10.39
C TYR A 292 -22.76 -3.37 10.76
N ILE A 293 -24.00 -3.16 11.19
CA ILE A 293 -25.01 -4.20 11.41
C ILE A 293 -26.05 -4.08 10.29
N PRO A 294 -26.16 -5.05 9.37
CA PRO A 294 -27.25 -5.11 8.40
C PRO A 294 -28.60 -5.25 9.11
N LEU A 295 -29.59 -4.45 8.72
CA LEU A 295 -30.93 -4.50 9.30
C LEU A 295 -31.88 -5.28 8.38
N PRO A 296 -32.74 -6.17 8.93
CA PRO A 296 -33.68 -6.93 8.13
C PRO A 296 -34.78 -6.04 7.54
N ALA A 297 -35.40 -6.49 6.44
CA ALA A 297 -36.45 -5.74 5.72
C ALA A 297 -37.67 -5.38 6.59
N SER A 298 -37.90 -6.12 7.68
CA SER A 298 -38.95 -5.84 8.67
C SER A 298 -38.74 -4.54 9.46
N VAL A 299 -37.53 -3.98 9.46
CA VAL A 299 -37.21 -2.70 10.12
C VAL A 299 -37.55 -1.55 9.17
N GLY A 300 -38.48 -0.68 9.58
CA GLY A 300 -38.93 0.48 8.79
C GLY A 300 -39.99 1.30 9.51
N GLY A 301 -40.28 2.51 9.01
CA GLY A 301 -41.22 3.43 9.66
C GLY A 301 -40.62 4.14 10.88
N LYS A 302 -41.46 4.44 11.88
CA LYS A 302 -41.03 5.01 13.16
C LYS A 302 -40.98 3.92 14.22
N GLY A 303 -39.94 3.92 15.05
CA GLY A 303 -39.82 2.98 16.16
C GLY A 303 -38.59 3.25 17.03
N ASP A 304 -38.39 2.44 18.05
CA ASP A 304 -37.22 2.51 18.93
C ASP A 304 -36.18 1.45 18.55
N LEU A 305 -34.92 1.86 18.47
CA LEU A 305 -33.77 1.00 18.25
C LEU A 305 -32.99 0.89 19.55
N LYS A 306 -32.85 -0.34 20.07
CA LYS A 306 -32.13 -0.63 21.32
C LYS A 306 -30.88 -1.46 21.04
N LEU A 307 -29.71 -0.85 21.15
CA LEU A 307 -28.42 -1.51 21.03
C LEU A 307 -27.90 -1.91 22.42
N THR A 308 -27.65 -3.20 22.61
CA THR A 308 -27.17 -3.78 23.88
C THR A 308 -25.78 -4.39 23.69
N LEU A 309 -24.84 -4.02 24.54
CA LEU A 309 -23.55 -4.70 24.65
C LEU A 309 -23.73 -5.89 25.59
N LEU A 310 -23.66 -7.12 25.06
CA LEU A 310 -23.92 -8.33 25.85
C LEU A 310 -22.74 -8.67 26.76
N LYS A 311 -23.06 -9.17 27.95
CA LYS A 311 -22.10 -9.82 28.84
C LYS A 311 -22.11 -11.32 28.51
N GLU A 312 -20.98 -11.85 28.06
CA GLU A 312 -20.81 -13.30 27.91
C GLU A 312 -20.41 -13.91 29.26
N ASP A 313 -21.08 -15.00 29.64
CA ASP A 313 -20.71 -15.76 30.82
C ASP A 313 -19.34 -16.44 30.60
N ASN A 314 -18.49 -16.44 31.63
CA ASN A 314 -17.16 -17.07 31.64
C ASN A 314 -16.10 -16.47 30.69
N ARG A 315 -16.42 -15.41 29.94
CA ARG A 315 -15.44 -14.61 29.16
C ARG A 315 -15.29 -13.22 29.74
N ALA A 316 -14.12 -12.64 29.55
CA ALA A 316 -13.96 -11.21 29.80
C ALA A 316 -14.78 -10.41 28.78
N ALA A 317 -15.55 -9.44 29.30
CA ALA A 317 -16.30 -8.47 28.52
C ALA A 317 -15.94 -7.06 29.02
N TYR A 318 -15.79 -6.13 28.08
CA TYR A 318 -15.24 -4.80 28.36
C TYR A 318 -16.21 -3.72 27.92
N PRO A 319 -16.28 -2.57 28.62
CA PRO A 319 -17.09 -1.43 28.18
C PRO A 319 -16.71 -0.94 26.77
N TYR A 320 -17.66 -0.32 26.09
CA TYR A 320 -17.47 0.29 24.77
C TYR A 320 -17.64 1.81 24.85
N GLU A 321 -16.70 2.56 24.29
CA GLU A 321 -16.70 4.02 24.21
C GLU A 321 -17.41 4.45 22.91
N LEU A 322 -18.74 4.55 22.98
CA LEU A 322 -19.61 4.87 21.84
C LEU A 322 -19.53 6.35 21.48
N ARG A 323 -19.33 6.67 20.20
CA ARG A 323 -19.25 8.05 19.67
C ARG A 323 -20.47 8.46 18.84
N SER A 324 -20.99 7.54 18.02
CA SER A 324 -22.22 7.78 17.29
C SER A 324 -22.93 6.48 16.92
N LEU A 325 -24.24 6.58 16.73
CA LEU A 325 -25.04 5.59 16.01
C LEU A 325 -25.62 6.26 14.78
N GLU A 326 -25.55 5.57 13.66
CA GLU A 326 -25.88 6.14 12.35
C GLU A 326 -26.68 5.12 11.55
N ILE A 327 -27.78 5.57 10.95
CA ILE A 327 -28.57 4.78 10.02
C ILE A 327 -28.13 5.12 8.61
N ILE A 328 -27.83 4.09 7.84
CA ILE A 328 -27.55 4.18 6.42
C ILE A 328 -28.68 3.46 5.67
N GLU A 329 -29.27 4.14 4.69
CA GLU A 329 -30.32 3.59 3.83
C GLU A 329 -29.87 3.66 2.36
N GLU A 330 -29.81 2.50 1.69
CA GLU A 330 -29.54 2.37 0.26
C GLU A 330 -30.82 1.95 -0.49
N SER A 331 -31.02 2.43 -1.73
CA SER A 331 -32.09 1.89 -2.58
C SER A 331 -31.80 0.45 -2.98
N ALA A 332 -32.82 -0.40 -2.94
CA ALA A 332 -32.74 -1.84 -3.18
C ALA A 332 -33.88 -2.34 -4.08
N ARG A 333 -34.11 -1.66 -5.21
CA ARG A 333 -35.09 -2.10 -6.22
C ARG A 333 -34.67 -3.45 -6.81
N ASP A 334 -35.58 -4.10 -7.54
CA ASP A 334 -35.35 -5.39 -8.20
C ASP A 334 -34.00 -5.47 -8.93
N TYR A 335 -33.62 -4.38 -9.59
CA TYR A 335 -32.25 -4.11 -10.03
C TYR A 335 -31.88 -2.65 -9.76
N GLU A 336 -30.59 -2.41 -9.54
CA GLU A 336 -29.97 -1.09 -9.49
C GLU A 336 -28.77 -1.05 -10.44
N ILE A 337 -28.62 0.05 -11.16
CA ILE A 337 -27.34 0.37 -11.80
C ILE A 337 -26.47 0.98 -10.71
N VAL A 338 -25.32 0.38 -10.43
CA VAL A 338 -24.44 0.80 -9.33
C VAL A 338 -23.40 1.79 -9.82
N SER A 339 -22.78 1.50 -10.97
CA SER A 339 -21.74 2.36 -11.54
C SER A 339 -21.66 2.23 -13.05
N VAL A 340 -21.48 3.38 -13.71
CA VAL A 340 -21.14 3.53 -15.12
C VAL A 340 -19.82 4.30 -15.18
N PRO A 341 -18.85 3.91 -16.03
CA PRO A 341 -17.61 4.67 -16.15
C PRO A 341 -17.90 6.09 -16.64
N GLU A 342 -17.18 7.07 -16.08
CA GLU A 342 -17.28 8.46 -16.53
C GLU A 342 -16.60 8.65 -17.89
N TYR A 343 -15.40 8.09 -18.04
CA TYR A 343 -14.62 8.11 -19.26
C TYR A 343 -14.32 6.69 -19.76
N VAL A 344 -14.42 6.47 -21.06
CA VAL A 344 -14.07 5.19 -21.71
C VAL A 344 -13.19 5.46 -22.92
N SER A 345 -12.09 4.74 -23.08
CA SER A 345 -11.24 4.89 -24.27
C SER A 345 -11.92 4.29 -25.51
N ALA A 346 -11.89 5.02 -26.64
CA ALA A 346 -12.39 4.55 -27.92
C ALA A 346 -11.73 3.22 -28.32
N GLY A 347 -12.50 2.29 -28.87
CA GLY A 347 -12.05 0.94 -29.22
C GLY A 347 -11.92 -0.04 -28.04
N SER A 348 -12.15 0.38 -26.80
CA SER A 348 -11.96 -0.45 -25.59
C SER A 348 -13.25 -1.12 -25.11
N ALA A 349 -13.10 -2.27 -24.45
CA ALA A 349 -14.18 -2.87 -23.67
C ALA A 349 -14.32 -2.18 -22.31
N PHE A 350 -15.52 -2.20 -21.75
CA PHE A 350 -15.80 -1.71 -20.40
C PHE A 350 -17.01 -2.42 -19.78
N GLY A 351 -17.16 -2.33 -18.47
CA GLY A 351 -18.29 -2.92 -17.74
C GLY A 351 -19.14 -1.87 -17.02
N VAL A 352 -20.44 -2.12 -16.95
CA VAL A 352 -21.39 -1.41 -16.06
C VAL A 352 -21.71 -2.32 -14.88
N LEU A 353 -21.44 -1.86 -13.66
CA LEU A 353 -21.74 -2.60 -12.43
C LEU A 353 -23.21 -2.44 -12.09
N LEU A 354 -23.87 -3.56 -11.79
CA LEU A 354 -25.26 -3.60 -11.37
C LEU A 354 -25.47 -4.54 -10.19
N GLU A 355 -26.56 -4.32 -9.47
CA GLU A 355 -26.99 -5.12 -8.33
C GLU A 355 -28.42 -5.63 -8.57
N THR A 356 -28.66 -6.92 -8.36
CA THR A 356 -30.01 -7.51 -8.39
C THR A 356 -30.44 -7.91 -6.99
N ASN A 357 -31.65 -7.47 -6.58
CA ASN A 357 -32.21 -7.78 -5.27
C ASN A 357 -33.29 -8.89 -5.32
N LYS A 358 -33.52 -9.45 -6.51
CA LYS A 358 -34.32 -10.67 -6.74
C LYS A 358 -33.65 -11.56 -7.80
N PRO A 359 -33.88 -12.88 -7.78
CA PRO A 359 -33.37 -13.76 -8.82
C PRO A 359 -34.14 -13.59 -10.14
N ASN A 360 -33.54 -14.07 -11.23
CA ASN A 360 -34.12 -14.10 -12.59
C ASN A 360 -34.55 -12.72 -13.13
N VAL A 361 -33.77 -11.68 -12.86
CA VAL A 361 -33.97 -10.35 -13.47
C VAL A 361 -33.62 -10.44 -14.95
N LYS A 362 -34.52 -9.98 -15.82
CA LYS A 362 -34.30 -9.91 -17.27
C LYS A 362 -34.19 -8.45 -17.67
N LEU A 363 -33.08 -8.06 -18.28
CA LEU A 363 -32.84 -6.69 -18.72
C LEU A 363 -32.72 -6.63 -20.24
N LYS A 364 -33.46 -5.70 -20.85
CA LYS A 364 -33.23 -5.21 -22.19
C LYS A 364 -32.26 -4.04 -22.13
N VAL A 365 -31.14 -4.15 -22.81
CA VAL A 365 -30.07 -3.15 -22.84
C VAL A 365 -30.09 -2.42 -24.18
N GLN A 366 -30.19 -1.09 -24.13
CA GLN A 366 -30.15 -0.24 -25.32
C GLN A 366 -28.99 0.75 -25.19
N ALA A 367 -28.25 0.92 -26.28
CA ALA A 367 -27.13 1.84 -26.39
C ALA A 367 -27.12 2.47 -27.79
N PRO A 368 -26.56 3.68 -27.97
CA PRO A 368 -26.39 4.32 -29.27
C PRO A 368 -25.31 3.62 -30.10
N ALA A 369 -25.18 3.99 -31.37
CA ALA A 369 -24.22 3.36 -32.30
C ALA A 369 -22.74 3.52 -31.90
N SER A 370 -22.40 4.44 -31.00
CA SER A 370 -21.04 4.60 -30.47
C SER A 370 -20.65 3.56 -29.42
N VAL A 371 -21.62 2.76 -28.94
CA VAL A 371 -21.41 1.73 -27.92
C VAL A 371 -22.19 0.46 -28.27
N SER A 372 -21.50 -0.67 -28.25
CA SER A 372 -22.09 -1.98 -28.52
C SER A 372 -22.17 -2.82 -27.24
N PRO A 373 -23.37 -3.17 -26.73
CA PRO A 373 -23.50 -4.10 -25.61
C PRO A 373 -23.11 -5.51 -26.04
N SER A 374 -22.49 -6.28 -25.14
CA SER A 374 -22.18 -7.71 -25.38
C SER A 374 -23.45 -8.53 -25.65
N GLN A 375 -24.57 -8.18 -25.02
CA GLN A 375 -25.89 -8.78 -25.19
C GLN A 375 -26.97 -7.71 -25.05
N GLN A 376 -28.00 -7.75 -25.92
CA GLN A 376 -29.15 -6.83 -25.87
C GLN A 376 -30.24 -7.29 -24.88
N GLU A 377 -30.30 -8.59 -24.59
CA GLU A 377 -31.16 -9.15 -23.55
C GLU A 377 -30.33 -10.03 -22.63
N ILE A 378 -30.41 -9.79 -21.33
CA ILE A 378 -29.59 -10.44 -20.31
C ILE A 378 -30.49 -11.02 -19.24
N GLU A 379 -30.23 -12.27 -18.85
CA GLU A 379 -30.90 -12.94 -17.72
C GLU A 379 -29.89 -13.11 -16.57
N LEU A 380 -30.15 -12.40 -15.47
CA LEU A 380 -29.37 -12.45 -14.24
C LEU A 380 -30.07 -13.39 -13.26
N LYS A 381 -29.56 -14.62 -13.16
CA LYS A 381 -30.22 -15.71 -12.43
C LYS A 381 -30.13 -15.57 -10.91
N GLU A 382 -28.97 -15.15 -10.43
CA GLU A 382 -28.67 -15.00 -9.01
C GLU A 382 -28.87 -13.55 -8.56
N THR A 383 -29.03 -13.35 -7.24
CA THR A 383 -28.99 -12.02 -6.61
C THR A 383 -27.55 -11.57 -6.40
N GLY A 384 -27.34 -10.27 -6.21
CA GLY A 384 -26.04 -9.69 -5.87
C GLY A 384 -25.45 -8.88 -7.01
N LEU A 385 -24.12 -8.77 -7.03
CA LEU A 385 -23.41 -7.96 -8.00
C LEU A 385 -23.18 -8.69 -9.32
N HIS A 386 -23.40 -7.99 -10.42
CA HIS A 386 -23.04 -8.45 -11.76
C HIS A 386 -22.51 -7.30 -12.63
N VAL A 387 -21.93 -7.65 -13.77
CA VAL A 387 -21.40 -6.69 -14.74
C VAL A 387 -22.00 -6.97 -16.10
N VAL A 388 -22.46 -5.91 -16.77
CA VAL A 388 -22.84 -5.94 -18.18
C VAL A 388 -21.70 -5.34 -18.98
N GLU A 389 -21.16 -6.11 -19.91
CA GLU A 389 -20.01 -5.73 -20.71
C GLU A 389 -20.45 -5.02 -21.99
N PHE A 390 -19.70 -3.99 -22.36
CA PHE A 390 -19.90 -3.16 -23.54
C PHE A 390 -18.56 -2.95 -24.25
N ARG A 391 -18.63 -2.49 -25.50
CA ARG A 391 -17.49 -1.99 -26.28
C ARG A 391 -17.77 -0.56 -26.71
N ALA A 392 -16.83 0.35 -26.49
CA ALA A 392 -16.85 1.69 -27.05
C ALA A 392 -16.22 1.67 -28.44
N ASP A 393 -16.93 2.20 -29.43
CA ASP A 393 -16.51 2.15 -30.83
C ASP A 393 -15.80 3.46 -31.24
N GLU A 394 -16.56 4.55 -31.37
CA GLU A 394 -16.04 5.87 -31.76
C GLU A 394 -16.28 6.94 -30.68
N PHE A 395 -15.59 8.07 -30.83
CA PHE A 395 -15.77 9.25 -29.99
C PHE A 395 -17.26 9.65 -29.91
N ALA A 396 -17.74 9.89 -28.69
CA ALA A 396 -19.05 10.48 -28.43
C ALA A 396 -19.07 11.11 -27.03
N SER A 397 -19.81 12.20 -26.86
CA SER A 397 -20.07 12.83 -25.56
C SER A 397 -21.51 12.55 -25.11
N ALA A 398 -21.71 12.52 -23.78
CA ALA A 398 -23.00 12.26 -23.14
C ALA A 398 -23.73 11.03 -23.72
N VAL A 399 -23.10 9.86 -23.62
CA VAL A 399 -23.54 8.62 -24.26
C VAL A 399 -24.58 7.91 -23.38
N PRO A 400 -25.88 7.92 -23.74
CA PRO A 400 -26.92 7.33 -22.91
C PRO A 400 -26.92 5.80 -23.01
N LEU A 401 -27.14 5.12 -21.89
CA LEU A 401 -27.39 3.69 -21.80
C LEU A 401 -28.72 3.47 -21.09
N VAL A 402 -29.49 2.51 -21.57
CA VAL A 402 -30.81 2.18 -21.05
C VAL A 402 -30.85 0.72 -20.63
N PHE A 403 -31.37 0.48 -19.43
CA PHE A 403 -31.67 -0.85 -18.90
C PHE A 403 -33.15 -0.94 -18.56
N ASP A 404 -33.85 -1.96 -19.06
CA ASP A 404 -35.30 -2.09 -18.93
C ASP A 404 -35.70 -3.53 -18.59
N ASP A 405 -36.38 -3.73 -17.46
CA ASP A 405 -36.93 -5.05 -17.06
C ASP A 405 -38.42 -5.23 -17.40
N GLY A 406 -39.01 -4.26 -18.10
CA GLY A 406 -40.44 -4.16 -18.42
C GLY A 406 -41.28 -3.47 -17.34
N SER A 407 -40.77 -3.37 -16.11
CA SER A 407 -41.42 -2.68 -15.00
C SER A 407 -40.82 -1.29 -14.73
N ARG A 408 -39.51 -1.17 -14.91
CA ARG A 408 -38.72 0.05 -14.72
C ARG A 408 -37.70 0.17 -15.85
N LYS A 409 -37.60 1.38 -16.38
CA LYS A 409 -36.51 1.83 -17.25
C LYS A 409 -35.51 2.66 -16.43
N ALA A 410 -34.23 2.28 -16.42
CA ALA A 410 -33.14 3.06 -15.86
C ALA A 410 -32.29 3.63 -16.99
N GLU A 411 -32.06 4.96 -16.97
CA GLU A 411 -31.22 5.66 -17.94
C GLU A 411 -29.98 6.20 -17.23
N VAL A 412 -28.80 5.86 -17.72
CA VAL A 412 -27.50 6.33 -17.24
C VAL A 412 -26.69 6.87 -18.42
N SER A 413 -25.60 7.57 -18.17
CA SER A 413 -24.78 8.16 -19.24
C SER A 413 -23.30 8.06 -18.93
N ILE A 414 -22.51 7.68 -19.94
CA ILE A 414 -21.05 7.86 -19.93
C ILE A 414 -20.80 9.32 -20.30
N ARG A 415 -19.96 10.03 -19.54
CA ARG A 415 -19.67 11.45 -19.81
C ARG A 415 -19.04 11.60 -21.19
N GLN A 416 -18.03 10.80 -21.51
CA GLN A 416 -17.35 10.87 -22.80
C GLN A 416 -16.60 9.57 -23.16
N ILE A 417 -16.69 9.18 -24.43
CA ILE A 417 -15.76 8.24 -25.05
C ILE A 417 -14.57 9.06 -25.56
N ILE A 418 -13.37 8.71 -25.11
CA ILE A 418 -12.14 9.50 -25.24
C ILE A 418 -11.15 8.83 -26.20
N GLN A 419 -10.46 9.63 -27.02
CA GLN A 419 -9.26 9.22 -27.74
C GLN A 419 -8.07 9.19 -26.78
N LYS A 420 -7.73 8.00 -26.30
CA LYS A 420 -6.60 7.74 -25.42
C LYS A 420 -5.96 6.41 -25.80
N GLU A 421 -4.64 6.40 -25.92
CA GLU A 421 -3.89 5.17 -26.13
C GLU A 421 -3.72 4.41 -24.80
N PRO A 422 -3.60 3.07 -24.84
CA PRO A 422 -3.22 2.30 -23.66
C PRO A 422 -1.81 2.70 -23.18
N ASP A 423 -1.71 3.20 -21.95
CA ASP A 423 -0.45 3.60 -21.31
C ASP A 423 -0.18 2.90 -19.97
N GLU A 424 -1.10 2.03 -19.54
CA GLU A 424 -1.02 1.24 -18.30
C GLU A 424 -0.73 2.08 -17.05
N VAL A 425 -1.31 3.29 -16.97
CA VAL A 425 -1.25 4.15 -15.79
C VAL A 425 -2.52 4.00 -14.95
N TYR A 426 -2.33 3.67 -13.67
CA TYR A 426 -3.40 3.33 -12.76
C TYR A 426 -3.30 4.05 -11.43
N LEU A 427 -4.47 4.35 -10.86
CA LEU A 427 -4.65 4.86 -9.50
C LEU A 427 -5.56 3.90 -8.72
N SER A 428 -5.26 3.65 -7.45
CA SER A 428 -6.06 2.82 -6.55
C SER A 428 -6.01 3.26 -5.10
N SER A 429 -6.80 2.58 -4.25
CA SER A 429 -6.71 2.64 -2.79
C SER A 429 -6.71 1.24 -2.15
N GLY A 430 -5.99 1.09 -1.03
CA GLY A 430 -6.01 -0.08 -0.15
C GLY A 430 -6.99 0.02 1.04
N ASP A 431 -7.98 0.94 1.00
CA ASP A 431 -9.07 1.09 2.00
C ASP A 431 -9.86 -0.20 2.26
N GLU A 432 -9.78 -1.15 1.33
CA GLU A 432 -10.28 -2.51 1.44
C GLU A 432 -9.90 -3.16 2.78
N ILE A 433 -8.73 -2.81 3.34
CA ILE A 433 -8.21 -3.29 4.63
C ILE A 433 -9.20 -3.26 5.80
N HIS A 434 -10.18 -2.36 5.75
CA HIS A 434 -11.21 -2.16 6.76
C HIS A 434 -12.41 -3.10 6.66
N ILE A 435 -12.44 -3.99 5.66
CA ILE A 435 -13.64 -4.73 5.27
C ILE A 435 -13.41 -6.25 5.32
N ASP A 436 -14.34 -6.95 5.96
CA ASP A 436 -14.35 -8.41 6.00
C ASP A 436 -14.80 -8.99 4.65
N LYS A 437 -14.33 -10.18 4.27
CA LYS A 437 -14.63 -10.80 2.96
C LYS A 437 -15.86 -11.70 3.02
N GLU A 438 -16.96 -11.13 3.49
CA GLU A 438 -18.28 -11.71 3.40
C GLU A 438 -19.12 -10.89 2.42
N TYR A 439 -20.03 -11.52 1.68
CA TYR A 439 -20.77 -10.86 0.59
C TYR A 439 -21.41 -9.54 1.02
N THR A 440 -22.18 -9.51 2.11
CA THR A 440 -22.90 -8.30 2.53
C THR A 440 -21.99 -7.09 2.81
N PRO A 441 -21.00 -7.15 3.74
CA PRO A 441 -20.13 -6.00 4.00
C PRO A 441 -19.21 -5.69 2.81
N TYR A 442 -18.78 -6.69 2.05
CA TYR A 442 -17.85 -6.48 0.95
C TYR A 442 -18.54 -5.94 -0.31
N ASP A 443 -19.77 -6.37 -0.62
CA ASP A 443 -20.58 -5.78 -1.69
C ASP A 443 -20.79 -4.29 -1.42
N TYR A 444 -21.12 -3.92 -0.19
CA TYR A 444 -21.29 -2.52 0.19
C TYR A 444 -20.04 -1.67 -0.09
N PHE A 445 -18.86 -2.15 0.33
CA PHE A 445 -17.60 -1.48 0.03
C PHE A 445 -17.26 -1.48 -1.47
N PHE A 446 -17.42 -2.61 -2.15
CA PHE A 446 -17.09 -2.75 -3.58
C PHE A 446 -17.95 -1.81 -4.43
N LYS A 447 -19.25 -1.72 -4.13
CA LYS A 447 -20.16 -0.75 -4.76
C LYS A 447 -19.68 0.67 -4.55
N TRP A 448 -19.33 1.07 -3.31
CA TRP A 448 -18.75 2.38 -3.04
C TRP A 448 -17.49 2.64 -3.86
N TYR A 449 -16.54 1.70 -3.87
CA TYR A 449 -15.25 1.85 -4.55
C TYR A 449 -15.42 2.17 -6.05
N VAL A 450 -16.27 1.38 -6.72
CA VAL A 450 -16.50 1.49 -8.16
C VAL A 450 -17.42 2.68 -8.50
N SER A 451 -18.45 2.95 -7.68
CA SER A 451 -19.39 4.06 -7.93
C SER A 451 -18.79 5.44 -7.63
N ASN A 452 -17.87 5.54 -6.68
CA ASN A 452 -17.22 6.79 -6.30
C ASN A 452 -15.90 7.02 -7.05
N ARG A 453 -15.60 6.22 -8.09
CA ARG A 453 -14.37 6.34 -8.90
C ARG A 453 -13.13 6.48 -8.02
N ILE A 454 -12.95 5.56 -7.07
CA ILE A 454 -11.77 5.60 -6.18
C ILE A 454 -10.48 5.37 -6.98
N GLY A 455 -10.56 4.55 -8.03
CA GLY A 455 -9.46 4.30 -8.95
C GLY A 455 -9.86 3.42 -10.14
N ASN A 456 -9.03 3.41 -11.17
CA ASN A 456 -9.13 2.53 -12.34
C ASN A 456 -8.36 1.20 -12.16
N TRP A 457 -7.97 0.90 -10.92
CA TRP A 457 -7.33 -0.33 -10.45
C TRP A 457 -7.90 -0.72 -9.09
N TYR A 458 -7.88 -2.01 -8.75
CA TYR A 458 -8.30 -2.51 -7.44
C TYR A 458 -7.12 -3.10 -6.65
N GLN A 459 -6.84 -2.58 -5.46
CA GLN A 459 -5.77 -3.10 -4.59
C GLN A 459 -6.38 -3.92 -3.45
N PHE A 460 -6.26 -5.25 -3.51
CA PHE A 460 -6.62 -6.09 -2.37
C PHE A 460 -5.59 -5.91 -1.25
N ARG A 461 -6.06 -5.68 -0.03
CA ARG A 461 -5.24 -5.46 1.16
C ARG A 461 -5.94 -6.07 2.39
N PRO A 462 -6.06 -7.41 2.45
CA PRO A 462 -6.77 -8.09 3.54
C PRO A 462 -6.12 -7.82 4.91
N SER A 463 -6.89 -7.80 5.99
CA SER A 463 -6.30 -7.79 7.34
C SER A 463 -7.18 -8.34 8.45
N TYR A 464 -6.63 -9.25 9.26
CA TYR A 464 -7.27 -9.63 10.53
C TYR A 464 -7.34 -8.44 11.50
N GLN A 465 -6.29 -7.61 11.51
CA GLN A 465 -6.14 -6.54 12.49
C GLN A 465 -7.17 -5.41 12.31
N TRP A 466 -7.58 -5.16 11.06
CA TRP A 466 -8.43 -4.04 10.70
C TRP A 466 -9.86 -4.44 10.33
N SER A 467 -10.09 -5.69 9.91
CA SER A 467 -11.42 -6.15 9.54
C SER A 467 -11.86 -7.47 10.17
N GLY A 468 -10.99 -8.13 10.93
CA GLY A 468 -11.31 -9.42 11.55
C GLY A 468 -11.30 -10.59 10.58
N PHE A 469 -10.91 -10.35 9.32
CA PHE A 469 -10.81 -11.36 8.27
C PHE A 469 -9.74 -12.40 8.60
N ARG A 470 -10.11 -13.68 8.64
CA ARG A 470 -9.22 -14.77 9.09
C ARG A 470 -8.86 -15.78 8.01
N VAL A 471 -9.78 -16.05 7.10
CA VAL A 471 -9.68 -17.15 6.15
C VAL A 471 -10.24 -16.70 4.81
N ALA A 472 -9.41 -16.72 3.78
CA ALA A 472 -9.88 -16.47 2.42
C ALA A 472 -10.75 -17.62 1.94
N ASN A 473 -12.00 -17.31 1.58
CA ASN A 473 -12.87 -18.22 0.86
C ASN A 473 -12.62 -18.09 -0.66
N PRO A 474 -12.07 -19.12 -1.32
CA PRO A 474 -11.75 -19.05 -2.75
C PRO A 474 -12.96 -18.73 -3.65
N GLU A 475 -14.18 -19.11 -3.26
CA GLU A 475 -15.40 -18.81 -4.01
C GLU A 475 -15.70 -17.31 -4.02
N ILE A 476 -15.67 -16.67 -2.83
CA ILE A 476 -15.90 -15.23 -2.68
C ILE A 476 -14.81 -14.44 -3.41
N ILE A 477 -13.54 -14.84 -3.27
CA ILE A 477 -12.43 -14.18 -3.98
C ILE A 477 -12.60 -14.32 -5.50
N ARG A 478 -13.00 -15.50 -6.00
CA ARG A 478 -13.28 -15.70 -7.43
C ARG A 478 -14.47 -14.88 -7.93
N HIS A 479 -15.48 -14.66 -7.10
CA HIS A 479 -16.59 -13.77 -7.43
C HIS A 479 -16.09 -12.35 -7.74
N TYR A 480 -15.35 -11.71 -6.82
CA TYR A 480 -14.88 -10.34 -7.01
C TYR A 480 -13.81 -10.19 -8.09
N THR A 481 -12.88 -11.14 -8.20
CA THR A 481 -11.91 -11.15 -9.30
C THR A 481 -12.58 -11.35 -10.66
N GLY A 482 -13.69 -12.08 -10.72
CA GLY A 482 -14.56 -12.20 -11.90
C GLY A 482 -15.28 -10.90 -12.25
N LEU A 483 -15.79 -10.16 -11.25
CA LEU A 483 -16.37 -8.82 -11.45
C LEU A 483 -15.31 -7.85 -12.00
N LEU A 484 -14.13 -7.78 -11.37
CA LEU A 484 -13.02 -6.94 -11.81
C LEU A 484 -12.58 -7.25 -13.25
N ASN A 485 -12.56 -8.53 -13.63
CA ASN A 485 -12.25 -8.93 -15.00
C ASN A 485 -13.25 -8.34 -16.02
N LYS A 486 -14.55 -8.41 -15.73
CA LYS A 486 -15.60 -7.86 -16.61
C LYS A 486 -15.63 -6.33 -16.61
N LEU A 487 -15.26 -5.70 -15.49
CA LEU A 487 -15.07 -4.25 -15.39
C LEU A 487 -13.83 -3.75 -16.15
N GLN A 488 -12.95 -4.65 -16.62
CA GLN A 488 -11.64 -4.32 -17.18
C GLN A 488 -10.74 -3.57 -16.18
N MET A 489 -10.84 -3.92 -14.88
CA MET A 489 -10.10 -3.30 -13.80
C MET A 489 -8.96 -4.22 -13.34
N PRO A 490 -7.68 -3.89 -13.60
CA PRO A 490 -6.55 -4.68 -13.14
C PRO A 490 -6.40 -4.62 -11.61
N TYR A 491 -5.76 -5.65 -11.05
CA TYR A 491 -5.60 -5.76 -9.60
C TYR A 491 -4.31 -6.49 -9.17
N ALA A 492 -3.90 -6.22 -7.93
CA ALA A 492 -2.87 -6.98 -7.23
C ALA A 492 -3.33 -7.33 -5.81
N TRP A 493 -2.62 -8.27 -5.20
CA TRP A 493 -2.86 -8.73 -3.84
C TRP A 493 -1.69 -8.35 -2.94
N GLN A 494 -1.91 -7.42 -2.00
CA GLN A 494 -0.91 -7.09 -0.99
C GLN A 494 -0.90 -8.19 0.08
N VAL A 495 0.25 -8.83 0.28
CA VAL A 495 0.38 -9.96 1.19
C VAL A 495 0.39 -9.45 2.63
N GLU A 496 -0.53 -9.95 3.44
CA GLU A 496 -0.64 -9.60 4.86
C GLU A 496 0.01 -10.67 5.74
N GLY A 497 0.79 -10.26 6.75
CA GLY A 497 1.56 -11.14 7.63
C GLY A 497 1.75 -10.60 9.05
N ARG A 498 0.96 -9.63 9.50
CA ARG A 498 1.13 -8.95 10.80
C ARG A 498 0.82 -9.84 12.01
N THR A 499 -0.25 -10.65 11.94
CA THR A 499 -0.86 -11.31 13.11
C THR A 499 -0.86 -12.83 12.99
N LEU A 500 -0.95 -13.54 14.12
CA LEU A 500 -1.03 -15.02 14.11
C LEU A 500 -2.38 -15.52 13.59
N ALA A 501 -3.47 -14.82 13.93
CA ALA A 501 -4.83 -15.17 13.52
C ALA A 501 -5.05 -15.05 11.99
N GLY A 502 -4.24 -14.23 11.31
CA GLY A 502 -4.31 -14.00 9.87
C GLY A 502 -3.63 -15.06 8.99
N LYS A 503 -3.23 -16.22 9.53
CA LYS A 503 -2.39 -17.19 8.80
C LYS A 503 -2.97 -17.73 7.48
N ARG A 504 -4.28 -17.65 7.26
CA ARG A 504 -4.98 -18.17 6.05
C ARG A 504 -5.73 -17.08 5.26
N ILE A 505 -5.37 -15.81 5.44
CA ILE A 505 -6.02 -14.71 4.72
C ILE A 505 -5.51 -14.54 3.29
N ASN A 506 -4.32 -15.06 2.96
CA ASN A 506 -3.72 -14.91 1.64
C ASN A 506 -4.06 -16.13 0.77
N PRO A 507 -4.84 -15.97 -0.32
CA PRO A 507 -5.18 -17.05 -1.24
C PRO A 507 -3.97 -17.45 -2.09
N ASP A 508 -4.03 -18.63 -2.70
CA ASP A 508 -3.04 -19.09 -3.68
C ASP A 508 -3.14 -18.32 -5.00
N LEU A 509 -2.13 -18.49 -5.87
CA LEU A 509 -2.10 -17.83 -7.18
C LEU A 509 -3.20 -18.33 -8.13
N GLU A 510 -3.67 -19.56 -7.98
CA GLU A 510 -4.75 -20.14 -8.80
C GLU A 510 -6.07 -19.42 -8.54
N THR A 511 -6.39 -19.17 -7.27
CA THR A 511 -7.58 -18.43 -6.84
C THR A 511 -7.57 -16.99 -7.34
N LEU A 512 -6.39 -16.38 -7.49
CA LEU A 512 -6.19 -15.02 -7.99
C LEU A 512 -6.01 -14.94 -9.52
N ALA A 513 -6.02 -16.06 -10.24
CA ALA A 513 -5.67 -16.04 -11.65
C ALA A 513 -6.76 -15.34 -12.50
N SER A 514 -6.35 -14.33 -13.26
CA SER A 514 -7.20 -13.60 -14.20
C SER A 514 -6.32 -12.79 -15.17
N PRO A 515 -6.78 -12.47 -16.39
CA PRO A 515 -6.12 -11.49 -17.27
C PRO A 515 -5.85 -10.13 -16.60
N MET A 516 -6.65 -9.78 -15.58
CA MET A 516 -6.52 -8.55 -14.80
C MET A 516 -5.53 -8.65 -13.63
N PHE A 517 -5.07 -9.84 -13.25
CA PHE A 517 -4.14 -10.01 -12.14
C PHE A 517 -2.72 -9.60 -12.52
N ARG A 518 -2.05 -8.87 -11.63
CA ARG A 518 -0.69 -8.33 -11.86
C ARG A 518 0.35 -8.82 -10.86
N GLY A 519 -0.03 -9.76 -10.00
CA GLY A 519 0.86 -10.45 -9.07
C GLY A 519 0.60 -10.11 -7.59
N LYS A 520 1.21 -10.91 -6.72
CA LYS A 520 1.28 -10.63 -5.28
C LYS A 520 2.31 -9.54 -5.01
N GLN A 521 1.99 -8.66 -4.07
CA GLN A 521 2.81 -7.53 -3.67
C GLN A 521 3.28 -7.68 -2.24
N ALA A 522 4.59 -7.73 -2.06
CA ALA A 522 5.21 -7.61 -0.77
C ALA A 522 5.23 -6.14 -0.31
N HIS A 523 5.22 -5.93 1.00
CA HIS A 523 5.18 -4.60 1.60
C HIS A 523 6.35 -4.42 2.57
N GLU A 524 7.13 -3.36 2.43
CA GLU A 524 8.12 -2.88 3.40
C GLU A 524 9.08 -3.94 3.98
N ASN A 525 9.44 -4.97 3.21
CA ASN A 525 10.46 -5.92 3.66
C ASN A 525 11.82 -5.24 3.94
N ASP A 526 12.14 -4.15 3.26
CA ASP A 526 13.27 -3.27 3.57
C ASP A 526 13.18 -2.65 4.99
N GLY A 527 11.99 -2.39 5.52
CA GLY A 527 11.80 -2.02 6.92
C GLY A 527 12.27 -3.10 7.87
N GLY A 528 11.81 -4.34 7.65
CA GLY A 528 12.15 -5.50 8.48
C GLY A 528 13.63 -5.85 8.50
N TYR A 529 14.32 -5.69 7.37
CA TYR A 529 15.76 -6.01 7.24
C TYR A 529 16.69 -4.83 7.45
N TYR A 530 16.17 -3.61 7.45
CA TYR A 530 17.00 -2.42 7.41
C TYR A 530 16.54 -1.37 8.42
N TYR A 531 15.50 -0.57 8.19
CA TYR A 531 15.31 0.65 8.98
C TYR A 531 14.43 0.53 10.25
N TRP A 532 13.57 -0.48 10.40
CA TRP A 532 12.77 -0.64 11.63
C TRP A 532 13.56 -1.18 12.82
N GLN A 533 14.66 -1.89 12.56
CA GLN A 533 15.48 -2.53 13.60
C GLN A 533 14.68 -3.46 14.54
N HIS A 534 13.58 -4.05 14.04
CA HIS A 534 12.74 -5.00 14.76
C HIS A 534 13.38 -6.39 14.82
N PHE A 535 14.60 -6.46 15.36
CA PHE A 535 15.40 -7.69 15.41
C PHE A 535 15.17 -8.52 16.68
N LEU A 536 14.27 -8.08 17.56
CA LEU A 536 14.09 -8.64 18.90
C LEU A 536 13.34 -9.97 18.87
N TYR A 537 14.00 -10.99 19.40
CA TYR A 537 13.38 -12.27 19.70
C TYR A 537 12.56 -12.20 20.99
N GLN A 538 11.27 -12.55 20.92
CA GLN A 538 10.31 -12.52 22.02
C GLN A 538 9.83 -13.94 22.41
N GLY A 539 10.69 -14.95 22.19
CA GLY A 539 10.39 -16.32 22.59
C GLY A 539 9.31 -16.99 21.72
N VAL A 540 8.37 -17.69 22.37
CA VAL A 540 7.35 -18.52 21.71
C VAL A 540 6.52 -17.75 20.69
N PHE A 541 6.21 -16.48 20.96
CA PHE A 541 5.50 -15.64 20.00
C PHE A 541 6.29 -15.47 18.70
N SER A 542 7.60 -15.18 18.79
CA SER A 542 8.45 -15.01 17.61
C SER A 542 8.59 -16.32 16.83
N ASP A 543 8.68 -17.47 17.53
CA ASP A 543 8.72 -18.78 16.89
C ASP A 543 7.40 -19.07 16.13
N MET A 544 6.27 -18.78 16.76
CA MET A 544 4.93 -18.90 16.16
C MET A 544 4.78 -18.00 14.94
N ALA A 545 5.22 -16.74 15.04
CA ALA A 545 5.22 -15.81 13.94
C ALA A 545 6.09 -16.32 12.77
N ALA A 546 7.28 -16.86 13.06
CA ALA A 546 8.16 -17.44 12.05
C ALA A 546 7.54 -18.64 11.31
N ARG A 547 6.69 -19.43 11.98
CA ARG A 547 5.98 -20.56 11.35
C ARG A 547 4.78 -20.13 10.52
N ASN A 548 3.96 -19.23 11.07
CA ASN A 548 2.62 -18.92 10.56
C ASN A 548 2.54 -17.75 9.59
N ARG A 549 3.52 -16.82 9.61
CA ARG A 549 3.54 -15.71 8.65
C ARG A 549 3.79 -16.23 7.24
N PRO A 550 3.19 -15.59 6.21
CA PRO A 550 3.51 -15.92 4.83
C PRO A 550 4.85 -15.30 4.42
N TYR A 551 5.46 -15.87 3.40
CA TYR A 551 6.45 -15.13 2.63
C TYR A 551 5.78 -13.93 1.93
N GLY A 552 6.50 -12.83 1.76
CA GLY A 552 6.04 -11.61 1.12
C GLY A 552 5.22 -10.69 2.03
N GLY A 553 4.79 -11.13 3.21
CA GLY A 553 4.12 -10.27 4.17
C GLY A 553 5.00 -9.14 4.68
N ILE A 554 4.40 -8.09 5.22
CA ILE A 554 5.11 -6.95 5.84
C ILE A 554 6.13 -7.41 6.90
N PHE A 555 5.70 -8.33 7.76
CA PHE A 555 6.59 -9.20 8.50
C PHE A 555 6.64 -10.54 7.78
N ALA A 556 7.67 -10.73 6.97
CA ALA A 556 7.80 -11.95 6.18
C ALA A 556 8.12 -13.16 7.06
N LYS A 557 7.76 -14.34 6.58
CA LYS A 557 8.24 -15.61 7.14
C LYS A 557 9.78 -15.62 7.17
N HIS A 558 10.38 -15.77 8.34
CA HIS A 558 11.82 -15.89 8.51
C HIS A 558 12.17 -16.77 9.71
N ARG A 559 13.06 -17.75 9.54
CA ARG A 559 13.56 -18.58 10.66
C ARG A 559 14.29 -17.68 11.64
N PRO A 560 14.11 -17.81 12.97
CA PRO A 560 14.94 -17.10 13.92
C PRO A 560 16.42 -17.39 13.64
N ILE A 561 17.25 -16.35 13.77
CA ILE A 561 18.69 -16.42 13.49
C ILE A 561 19.37 -16.70 14.82
N TYR A 562 20.04 -17.85 14.91
CA TYR A 562 20.78 -18.27 16.11
C TYR A 562 22.28 -18.13 15.84
N THR A 563 22.93 -17.18 16.52
CA THR A 563 24.38 -16.94 16.40
C THR A 563 25.00 -16.78 17.78
N ASP A 564 26.33 -16.73 17.83
CA ASP A 564 27.06 -16.44 19.07
C ASP A 564 26.81 -15.01 19.59
N HIS A 565 26.22 -14.13 18.77
CA HIS A 565 25.81 -12.77 19.15
C HIS A 565 24.43 -12.75 19.84
N GLY A 566 23.61 -13.79 19.66
CA GLY A 566 22.27 -13.87 20.23
C GLY A 566 21.25 -14.56 19.32
N VAL A 567 19.97 -14.36 19.64
CA VAL A 567 18.84 -14.82 18.83
C VAL A 567 18.10 -13.62 18.27
N PHE A 568 17.94 -13.57 16.96
CA PHE A 568 17.34 -12.44 16.26
C PHE A 568 16.22 -12.86 15.32
N ILE A 569 15.36 -11.91 14.98
CA ILE A 569 14.37 -12.04 13.91
C ILE A 569 14.80 -11.17 12.73
N HIS A 570 14.63 -11.68 11.50
CA HIS A 570 15.02 -11.05 10.23
C HIS A 570 16.52 -10.79 10.03
N TYR A 571 17.23 -10.23 11.01
CA TYR A 571 18.59 -9.76 10.79
C TYR A 571 19.47 -9.83 12.04
N ASP A 572 20.71 -10.32 11.88
CA ASP A 572 21.75 -10.25 12.92
C ASP A 572 22.46 -8.88 12.83
N PRO A 573 22.32 -8.00 13.84
CA PRO A 573 22.90 -6.65 13.83
C PRO A 573 24.43 -6.64 14.03
N GLU A 574 25.08 -7.80 14.16
CA GLU A 574 26.52 -7.94 14.38
C GLU A 574 27.15 -8.91 13.36
N GLY A 575 26.35 -9.43 12.43
CA GLY A 575 26.77 -10.50 11.52
C GLY A 575 27.54 -10.04 10.28
N VAL A 576 27.46 -8.77 9.87
CA VAL A 576 28.07 -8.28 8.61
C VAL A 576 29.57 -8.05 8.78
N LYS A 577 30.35 -8.49 7.79
CA LYS A 577 31.82 -8.38 7.83
C LYS A 577 32.36 -7.06 7.28
N ASP A 578 31.84 -6.65 6.12
CA ASP A 578 32.26 -5.47 5.34
C ASP A 578 31.10 -4.98 4.45
N MET A 579 31.31 -3.92 3.67
CA MET A 579 30.27 -3.34 2.82
C MET A 579 29.70 -4.33 1.78
N ALA A 580 30.55 -5.19 1.21
CA ALA A 580 30.13 -6.19 0.22
C ALA A 580 29.29 -7.31 0.84
N ASP A 581 29.69 -7.79 2.02
CA ASP A 581 28.92 -8.77 2.79
C ASP A 581 27.54 -8.23 3.20
N GLY A 582 27.46 -6.94 3.56
CA GLY A 582 26.21 -6.26 3.89
C GLY A 582 25.21 -6.25 2.73
N ALA A 583 25.67 -5.81 1.56
CA ALA A 583 24.87 -5.81 0.33
C ALA A 583 24.39 -7.22 -0.06
N ARG A 584 25.29 -8.21 -0.03
CA ARG A 584 24.97 -9.61 -0.36
C ARG A 584 23.90 -10.17 0.56
N LYS A 585 24.05 -9.99 1.88
CA LYS A 585 23.08 -10.46 2.88
C LYS A 585 21.71 -9.81 2.74
N LEU A 586 21.67 -8.50 2.44
CA LEU A 586 20.40 -7.81 2.21
C LEU A 586 19.65 -8.42 1.01
N VAL A 587 20.34 -8.65 -0.11
CA VAL A 587 19.76 -9.29 -1.30
C VAL A 587 19.28 -10.72 -0.99
N GLU A 588 20.06 -11.50 -0.24
CA GLU A 588 19.68 -12.85 0.19
C GLU A 588 18.41 -12.84 1.05
N ASN A 589 18.30 -11.90 2.00
CA ASN A 589 17.14 -11.77 2.86
C ASN A 589 15.87 -11.38 2.10
N PHE A 590 15.98 -10.44 1.16
CA PHE A 590 14.88 -10.11 0.26
C PHE A 590 14.47 -11.32 -0.59
N ARG A 591 15.44 -12.06 -1.16
CA ARG A 591 15.15 -13.25 -1.96
C ARG A 591 14.46 -14.34 -1.13
N TYR A 592 14.91 -14.55 0.10
CA TYR A 592 14.31 -15.49 1.04
C TYR A 592 12.86 -15.11 1.37
N SER A 593 12.63 -13.82 1.62
CA SER A 593 11.35 -13.32 2.13
C SER A 593 10.29 -13.15 1.06
N LYS A 594 10.70 -12.90 -0.19
CA LYS A 594 9.83 -12.55 -1.30
C LYS A 594 8.69 -13.56 -1.54
N GLY A 595 8.96 -14.86 -1.42
CA GLY A 595 8.00 -15.90 -1.73
C GLY A 595 7.45 -15.80 -3.16
N GLU A 596 6.13 -15.88 -3.29
CA GLU A 596 5.40 -15.76 -4.57
C GLU A 596 5.25 -14.30 -5.06
N SER A 597 5.61 -13.30 -4.23
CA SER A 597 5.42 -11.90 -4.59
C SER A 597 6.31 -11.50 -5.75
N THR A 598 5.75 -11.07 -6.88
CA THR A 598 6.52 -10.52 -8.00
C THR A 598 6.72 -9.00 -7.88
N ARG A 599 5.98 -8.37 -6.97
CA ARG A 599 5.94 -6.92 -6.73
C ARG A 599 6.41 -6.60 -5.31
N HIS A 600 6.98 -5.42 -5.07
CA HIS A 600 7.26 -4.91 -3.73
C HIS A 600 7.09 -3.38 -3.66
N THR A 601 6.66 -2.86 -2.52
CA THR A 601 6.67 -1.42 -2.20
C THR A 601 7.37 -1.15 -0.88
N GLY A 602 8.14 -0.06 -0.80
CA GLY A 602 8.76 0.42 0.44
C GLY A 602 9.40 1.81 0.29
N PRO A 603 9.77 2.49 1.39
CA PRO A 603 10.15 3.91 1.41
C PRO A 603 11.65 4.16 1.15
N SER A 604 12.50 3.12 1.13
CA SER A 604 13.95 3.32 1.04
C SER A 604 14.48 3.45 -0.39
N SER A 605 15.65 4.06 -0.57
CA SER A 605 16.38 4.13 -1.86
C SER A 605 17.12 2.82 -2.25
N LEU A 606 16.71 1.68 -1.68
CA LEU A 606 17.38 0.38 -1.83
C LEU A 606 16.86 -0.46 -3.00
N PHE A 607 16.14 0.14 -3.95
CA PHE A 607 15.45 -0.54 -5.05
C PHE A 607 16.36 -1.45 -5.91
N ARG A 608 17.66 -1.10 -6.08
CA ARG A 608 18.63 -1.97 -6.77
C ARG A 608 18.70 -3.37 -6.13
N TYR A 609 18.72 -3.45 -4.81
CA TYR A 609 18.88 -4.71 -4.09
C TYR A 609 17.61 -5.57 -4.16
N LEU A 610 16.45 -4.93 -4.23
CA LEU A 610 15.18 -5.61 -4.49
C LEU A 610 15.15 -6.18 -5.92
N TYR A 611 15.59 -5.44 -6.95
CA TYR A 611 15.70 -6.01 -8.29
C TYR A 611 16.71 -7.17 -8.36
N GLN A 612 17.85 -7.08 -7.68
CA GLN A 612 18.80 -8.19 -7.55
C GLN A 612 18.21 -9.42 -6.82
N ALA A 613 17.28 -9.20 -5.89
CA ALA A 613 16.54 -10.27 -5.23
C ALA A 613 15.48 -10.93 -6.14
N GLY A 614 15.19 -10.32 -7.29
CA GLY A 614 14.40 -10.88 -8.38
C GLY A 614 12.97 -10.36 -8.47
N TYR A 615 12.62 -9.24 -7.82
CA TYR A 615 11.32 -8.58 -8.05
C TYR A 615 11.20 -8.10 -9.51
N ASN A 616 9.97 -8.08 -10.03
CA ASN A 616 9.67 -7.68 -11.42
C ASN A 616 9.12 -6.27 -11.52
N TRP A 617 8.53 -5.77 -10.44
CA TRP A 617 7.97 -4.43 -10.32
C TRP A 617 8.22 -3.93 -8.91
N LEU A 618 8.64 -2.67 -8.77
CA LEU A 618 8.85 -2.03 -7.49
C LEU A 618 8.05 -0.73 -7.43
N GLY A 619 7.64 -0.35 -6.21
CA GLY A 619 7.05 0.95 -5.97
C GLY A 619 7.68 1.66 -4.77
N ALA A 620 7.78 2.99 -4.88
CA ALA A 620 8.25 3.84 -3.81
C ALA A 620 7.10 4.15 -2.85
N GLU A 621 7.31 3.93 -1.57
CA GLU A 621 6.39 4.44 -0.56
C GLU A 621 6.62 5.94 -0.36
N GLN A 622 5.60 6.74 -0.68
CA GLN A 622 5.56 8.20 -0.66
C GLN A 622 4.70 8.70 0.50
N MET A 623 4.67 10.03 0.67
CA MET A 623 4.19 10.67 1.91
C MET A 623 4.96 10.12 3.12
N TYR A 624 6.28 9.99 3.00
CA TYR A 624 7.13 9.42 4.06
C TYR A 624 8.48 10.14 4.16
N GLY A 625 9.10 10.43 3.01
CA GLY A 625 10.36 11.16 2.89
C GLY A 625 10.41 12.02 1.62
N PRO A 626 11.59 12.52 1.22
CA PRO A 626 11.76 13.39 0.06
C PRO A 626 11.37 12.68 -1.24
N GLU A 627 10.26 13.09 -1.85
CA GLU A 627 9.57 12.28 -2.86
C GLU A 627 10.37 12.19 -4.15
N GLU A 628 10.89 13.32 -4.64
CA GLU A 628 11.65 13.35 -5.89
C GLU A 628 12.95 12.56 -5.78
N ILE A 629 13.63 12.58 -4.62
CA ILE A 629 14.84 11.78 -4.36
C ILE A 629 14.53 10.28 -4.39
N ILE A 630 13.50 9.83 -3.67
CA ILE A 630 13.15 8.40 -3.60
C ILE A 630 12.71 7.90 -4.98
N LEU A 631 11.86 8.66 -5.69
CA LEU A 631 11.44 8.33 -7.05
C LEU A 631 12.61 8.36 -8.05
N SER A 632 13.62 9.19 -7.83
CA SER A 632 14.83 9.21 -8.65
C SER A 632 15.69 7.97 -8.46
N SER A 633 15.73 7.42 -7.25
CA SER A 633 16.31 6.09 -6.99
C SER A 633 15.52 4.97 -7.65
N LEU A 634 14.19 4.97 -7.52
CA LEU A 634 13.35 3.96 -8.15
C LEU A 634 13.47 3.99 -9.67
N ARG A 635 13.42 5.18 -10.29
CA ARG A 635 13.53 5.37 -11.74
C ARG A 635 14.90 4.94 -12.27
N GLY A 636 15.98 5.37 -11.62
CA GLY A 636 17.33 4.99 -12.01
C GLY A 636 17.58 3.48 -11.87
N ALA A 637 17.13 2.87 -10.77
CA ALA A 637 17.18 1.41 -10.62
C ALA A 637 16.33 0.70 -11.68
N SER A 638 15.11 1.17 -11.95
CA SER A 638 14.24 0.54 -12.95
C SER A 638 14.84 0.60 -14.35
N ARG A 639 15.49 1.71 -14.74
CA ARG A 639 16.25 1.82 -16.00
C ARG A 639 17.41 0.83 -16.07
N ALA A 640 18.22 0.76 -15.02
CA ALA A 640 19.38 -0.14 -14.97
C ALA A 640 19.01 -1.63 -15.08
N TYR A 641 17.82 -2.01 -14.62
CA TYR A 641 17.32 -3.39 -14.64
C TYR A 641 16.26 -3.63 -15.73
N SER A 642 16.13 -2.72 -16.70
CA SER A 642 15.19 -2.82 -17.83
C SER A 642 13.74 -3.07 -17.41
N ARG A 643 13.28 -2.34 -16.39
CA ARG A 643 11.91 -2.37 -15.87
C ARG A 643 11.17 -1.11 -16.32
N PRO A 644 10.33 -1.19 -17.38
CA PRO A 644 9.62 -0.02 -17.89
C PRO A 644 8.48 0.43 -16.98
N HIS A 645 7.98 -0.46 -16.11
CA HIS A 645 6.90 -0.18 -15.18
C HIS A 645 7.40 -0.31 -13.74
N TYR A 646 7.10 0.71 -12.95
CA TYR A 646 7.31 0.83 -11.51
C TYR A 646 6.19 1.71 -10.95
N GLY A 647 6.10 1.95 -9.65
CA GLY A 647 5.08 2.87 -9.16
C GLY A 647 5.26 3.36 -7.75
N SER A 648 4.15 3.54 -7.04
CA SER A 648 4.16 4.15 -5.72
C SER A 648 3.04 3.66 -4.82
N LEU A 649 3.30 3.67 -3.52
CA LEU A 649 2.31 3.47 -2.46
C LEU A 649 2.32 4.72 -1.56
N HIS A 650 1.17 5.29 -1.21
CA HIS A 650 1.10 6.58 -0.51
C HIS A 650 0.58 6.37 0.90
N ALA A 651 1.44 6.56 1.90
CA ALA A 651 1.16 6.38 3.32
C ALA A 651 0.31 7.54 3.88
N MET A 652 -0.89 7.74 3.31
CA MET A 652 -1.72 8.94 3.50
C MET A 652 -1.99 9.26 4.98
N GLN A 653 -2.27 8.25 5.79
CA GLN A 653 -2.56 8.43 7.22
C GLN A 653 -1.32 8.64 8.09
N TRP A 654 -0.17 8.10 7.66
CA TRP A 654 1.04 7.99 8.48
C TRP A 654 2.02 9.13 8.23
N GLY A 655 2.09 9.58 6.98
CA GLY A 655 3.07 10.55 6.51
C GLY A 655 2.90 11.95 7.05
N SER A 656 1.66 12.37 7.25
CA SER A 656 1.30 13.76 7.47
C SER A 656 0.12 13.84 8.42
N ARG A 657 0.14 14.80 9.33
CA ARG A 657 -0.91 15.00 10.34
C ARG A 657 -1.12 16.51 10.60
N PRO A 658 -2.30 16.92 11.12
CA PRO A 658 -3.50 16.11 11.29
C PRO A 658 -4.25 15.91 9.95
N PHE A 659 -4.99 14.81 9.81
CA PHE A 659 -5.81 14.51 8.63
C PHE A 659 -6.89 15.57 8.35
N THR A 660 -7.31 16.32 9.38
CA THR A 660 -8.32 17.38 9.26
C THR A 660 -7.78 18.73 8.79
N ASP A 661 -6.47 18.88 8.63
CA ASP A 661 -5.87 20.09 8.03
C ASP A 661 -6.11 20.08 6.52
N PRO A 662 -6.72 21.10 5.90
CA PRO A 662 -6.89 21.17 4.44
C PRO A 662 -5.58 21.04 3.65
N LYS A 663 -4.43 21.42 4.24
CA LYS A 663 -3.12 21.22 3.60
C LYS A 663 -2.74 19.74 3.48
N HIS A 664 -3.36 18.86 4.27
CA HIS A 664 -3.18 17.42 4.16
C HIS A 664 -3.68 16.90 2.81
N ALA A 665 -4.89 17.27 2.41
CA ALA A 665 -5.45 16.91 1.10
C ALA A 665 -4.62 17.50 -0.07
N LEU A 666 -4.06 18.70 0.12
CA LEU A 666 -3.14 19.28 -0.86
C LEU A 666 -1.84 18.47 -0.99
N ARG A 667 -1.23 18.07 0.13
CA ARG A 667 -0.03 17.21 0.11
C ARG A 667 -0.33 15.86 -0.52
N LEU A 668 -1.50 15.26 -0.28
CA LEU A 668 -1.93 14.04 -0.99
C LEU A 668 -1.96 14.28 -2.50
N TYR A 669 -2.68 15.32 -2.96
CA TYR A 669 -2.77 15.65 -4.38
C TYR A 669 -1.37 15.78 -5.01
N MET A 670 -0.49 16.54 -4.36
CA MET A 670 0.86 16.78 -4.85
C MET A 670 1.68 15.49 -4.90
N SER A 671 1.56 14.62 -3.90
CA SER A 671 2.25 13.34 -3.87
C SER A 671 1.84 12.44 -5.04
N LEU A 672 0.53 12.32 -5.28
CA LEU A 672 -0.03 11.59 -6.43
C LEU A 672 0.42 12.19 -7.77
N ALA A 673 0.46 13.52 -7.88
CA ALA A 673 0.91 14.22 -9.08
C ALA A 673 2.42 14.02 -9.34
N VAL A 674 3.26 14.15 -8.31
CA VAL A 674 4.71 13.88 -8.39
C VAL A 674 4.95 12.44 -8.83
N ALA A 675 4.21 11.48 -8.28
CA ALA A 675 4.29 10.08 -8.69
C ALA A 675 4.04 9.90 -10.20
N TYR A 676 2.95 10.49 -10.71
CA TYR A 676 2.60 10.44 -12.13
C TYR A 676 3.70 11.07 -13.00
N MET A 677 4.14 12.29 -12.64
CA MET A 677 5.15 13.06 -13.38
C MET A 677 6.51 12.35 -13.45
N HIS A 678 6.86 11.61 -12.40
CA HIS A 678 8.10 10.84 -12.29
C HIS A 678 8.00 9.40 -12.81
N GLY A 679 6.92 9.07 -13.51
CA GLY A 679 6.80 7.85 -14.28
C GLY A 679 6.15 6.67 -13.57
N SER A 680 5.62 6.83 -12.35
CA SER A 680 4.85 5.77 -11.68
C SER A 680 3.70 5.32 -12.57
N SER A 681 3.66 4.03 -12.89
CA SER A 681 2.59 3.42 -13.67
C SER A 681 1.45 2.94 -12.77
N HIS A 682 1.72 2.48 -11.55
CA HIS A 682 0.65 2.15 -10.60
C HIS A 682 0.83 2.97 -9.33
N ILE A 683 -0.17 3.78 -9.00
CA ILE A 683 -0.19 4.70 -7.88
C ILE A 683 -1.27 4.20 -6.91
N ASN A 684 -0.89 3.78 -5.71
CA ASN A 684 -1.83 3.26 -4.73
C ASN A 684 -1.83 4.14 -3.48
N THR A 685 -2.98 4.66 -3.07
CA THR A 685 -3.14 5.20 -1.71
C THR A 685 -3.30 4.05 -0.72
N GLU A 686 -2.59 4.09 0.41
CA GLU A 686 -2.55 2.96 1.33
C GLU A 686 -3.92 2.72 1.99
N GLU A 687 -4.46 3.71 2.69
CA GLU A 687 -5.84 3.78 3.19
C GLU A 687 -6.27 5.21 3.54
N ALA A 688 -7.50 5.37 4.04
CA ALA A 688 -8.13 6.57 4.61
C ALA A 688 -9.02 7.43 3.68
N LEU A 689 -9.46 6.90 2.53
CA LEU A 689 -10.59 7.48 1.79
C LEU A 689 -11.94 6.93 2.28
N TRP A 690 -11.97 5.69 2.78
CA TRP A 690 -13.14 5.11 3.44
C TRP A 690 -13.23 5.60 4.89
N THR A 691 -12.17 5.37 5.67
CA THR A 691 -12.04 5.82 7.07
C THR A 691 -10.58 5.80 7.54
N ASP A 692 -10.19 6.72 8.43
CA ASP A 692 -8.88 6.72 9.08
C ASP A 692 -8.90 6.13 10.52
N GLU A 693 -7.74 6.01 11.17
CA GLU A 693 -7.60 5.55 12.56
C GLU A 693 -8.40 6.35 13.60
N TYR A 694 -8.81 7.58 13.26
CA TYR A 694 -9.50 8.52 14.14
C TYR A 694 -10.99 8.69 13.79
N ALA A 695 -11.50 7.87 12.86
CA ALA A 695 -12.85 7.93 12.29
C ALA A 695 -13.18 9.24 11.54
N ASN A 696 -12.18 9.88 10.93
CA ASN A 696 -12.42 10.77 9.80
C ASN A 696 -12.72 9.88 8.58
N ASP A 697 -13.94 9.96 8.06
CA ASP A 697 -14.43 9.06 7.03
C ASP A 697 -14.93 9.80 5.79
N ARG A 698 -15.36 9.05 4.79
CA ARG A 698 -15.92 9.54 3.52
C ARG A 698 -17.10 10.53 3.66
N PHE A 699 -17.76 10.61 4.81
CA PHE A 699 -18.84 11.56 5.06
C PHE A 699 -18.33 12.90 5.64
N THR A 700 -17.16 12.89 6.27
CA THR A 700 -16.56 14.08 6.89
C THR A 700 -16.09 15.10 5.86
N LYS A 701 -15.87 16.34 6.31
CA LYS A 701 -15.33 17.40 5.46
C LYS A 701 -13.95 17.02 4.90
N SER A 702 -13.04 16.56 5.77
CA SER A 702 -11.70 16.13 5.36
C SER A 702 -11.78 14.96 4.40
N GLY A 703 -12.58 13.92 4.66
CA GLY A 703 -12.74 12.79 3.73
C GLY A 703 -13.15 13.22 2.31
N LYS A 704 -14.05 14.20 2.20
CA LYS A 704 -14.45 14.79 0.90
C LYS A 704 -13.33 15.57 0.22
N GLU A 705 -12.51 16.30 0.98
CA GLU A 705 -11.34 17.02 0.45
C GLU A 705 -10.26 16.06 -0.07
N HIS A 706 -10.04 14.91 0.59
CA HIS A 706 -9.11 13.88 0.11
C HIS A 706 -9.64 13.15 -1.11
N LEU A 707 -10.94 12.84 -1.14
CA LEU A 707 -11.57 12.27 -2.34
C LEU A 707 -11.48 13.23 -3.53
N TYR A 708 -11.65 14.54 -3.30
CA TYR A 708 -11.42 15.55 -4.33
C TYR A 708 -9.97 15.50 -4.85
N ALA A 709 -8.97 15.46 -3.97
CA ALA A 709 -7.57 15.34 -4.36
C ALA A 709 -7.29 14.06 -5.19
N GLN A 710 -7.87 12.92 -4.81
CA GLN A 710 -7.80 11.65 -5.55
C GLN A 710 -8.40 11.81 -6.96
N HIS A 711 -9.60 12.39 -7.08
CA HIS A 711 -10.30 12.58 -8.36
C HIS A 711 -9.56 13.50 -9.31
N ARG A 712 -8.90 14.57 -8.81
CA ARG A 712 -8.11 15.47 -9.66
C ARG A 712 -7.02 14.74 -10.43
N VAL A 713 -6.38 13.74 -9.82
CA VAL A 713 -5.34 12.94 -10.47
C VAL A 713 -5.96 11.82 -11.31
N LEU A 714 -7.04 11.17 -10.85
CA LEU A 714 -7.73 10.15 -11.64
C LEU A 714 -8.28 10.71 -12.96
N ASP A 715 -8.93 11.87 -12.91
CA ASP A 715 -9.45 12.56 -14.09
C ASP A 715 -8.34 12.87 -15.09
N PHE A 716 -7.16 13.28 -14.60
CA PHE A 716 -5.99 13.49 -15.46
C PHE A 716 -5.55 12.18 -16.13
N ILE A 717 -5.39 11.10 -15.35
CA ILE A 717 -4.98 9.76 -15.84
C ILE A 717 -5.97 9.20 -16.87
N GLU A 718 -7.27 9.35 -16.65
CA GLU A 718 -8.29 8.79 -17.55
C GLU A 718 -8.47 9.59 -18.84
N THR A 719 -8.03 10.85 -18.88
CA THR A 719 -8.22 11.75 -20.02
C THR A 719 -6.95 11.97 -20.85
N HIS A 720 -5.77 11.68 -20.32
CA HIS A 720 -4.48 11.89 -20.97
C HIS A 720 -3.76 10.59 -21.27
N THR A 721 -3.09 10.51 -22.42
CA THR A 721 -2.05 9.47 -22.62
C THR A 721 -0.69 10.00 -22.16
N ARG A 722 0.00 9.28 -21.27
CA ARG A 722 1.41 9.57 -20.97
C ARG A 722 2.29 9.10 -22.14
N ARG A 723 2.85 10.04 -22.91
CA ARG A 723 3.60 9.74 -24.14
C ARG A 723 5.10 9.96 -23.97
N GLY A 724 5.90 9.10 -24.60
CA GLY A 724 7.36 9.23 -24.65
C GLY A 724 8.08 8.65 -23.43
N GLU A 725 9.38 8.94 -23.33
CA GLU A 725 10.22 8.58 -22.18
C GLU A 725 10.55 9.83 -21.37
N GLN A 726 10.52 9.72 -20.03
CA GLN A 726 10.98 10.80 -19.17
C GLN A 726 12.47 11.09 -19.41
N LYS A 727 12.81 12.36 -19.59
CA LYS A 727 14.19 12.80 -19.81
C LYS A 727 14.86 13.25 -18.52
N SER A 728 16.05 12.70 -18.28
CA SER A 728 16.93 13.08 -17.18
C SER A 728 18.34 13.22 -17.75
N ASN A 729 18.91 14.43 -17.71
CA ASN A 729 20.22 14.68 -18.32
C ASN A 729 21.38 14.24 -17.43
N ILE A 730 21.15 14.10 -16.13
CA ILE A 730 22.17 13.81 -15.14
C ILE A 730 21.79 12.53 -14.39
N ALA A 731 22.76 11.65 -14.20
CA ALA A 731 22.68 10.53 -13.28
C ALA A 731 23.65 10.73 -12.11
N VAL A 732 23.15 10.65 -10.90
CA VAL A 732 23.95 10.44 -9.69
C VAL A 732 24.16 8.93 -9.54
N ILE A 733 25.40 8.49 -9.45
CA ILE A 733 25.72 7.07 -9.36
C ILE A 733 25.48 6.59 -7.93
N GLN A 734 24.62 5.59 -7.77
CA GLN A 734 24.56 4.74 -6.57
C GLN A 734 25.64 3.66 -6.70
N GLY A 735 26.76 3.87 -6.01
CA GLY A 735 27.94 3.02 -6.13
C GLY A 735 27.74 1.60 -5.64
N ARG A 736 28.71 0.74 -5.96
CA ARG A 736 28.67 -0.67 -5.60
C ARG A 736 28.78 -0.84 -4.09
N ASN A 737 27.87 -1.63 -3.52
CA ASN A 737 27.74 -1.86 -2.08
C ASN A 737 27.42 -0.59 -1.29
N ASP A 738 26.78 0.40 -1.90
CA ASP A 738 26.31 1.59 -1.18
C ASP A 738 25.13 1.23 -0.25
N ALA A 739 25.20 1.71 1.00
CA ALA A 739 24.28 1.41 2.09
C ALA A 739 23.27 2.54 2.37
N TRP A 740 23.30 3.62 1.58
CA TRP A 740 22.43 4.77 1.77
C TRP A 740 20.99 4.43 1.38
N LYS A 741 20.05 4.84 2.25
CA LYS A 741 18.62 4.49 2.17
C LYS A 741 17.69 5.70 2.11
N SER A 742 18.24 6.92 2.08
CA SER A 742 17.54 8.19 2.32
C SER A 742 16.95 8.32 3.74
N PHE A 743 16.31 7.28 4.29
CA PHE A 743 15.54 7.37 5.52
C PHE A 743 16.38 7.41 6.82
N GLY A 744 16.52 8.60 7.40
CA GLY A 744 17.25 8.87 8.64
C GLY A 744 18.77 8.59 8.58
N ARG A 745 19.52 9.18 9.52
CA ARG A 745 20.98 8.99 9.63
C ARG A 745 21.36 7.83 10.57
N SER A 746 20.88 6.63 10.26
CA SER A 746 21.19 5.42 11.03
C SER A 746 22.40 4.66 10.48
N SER A 747 22.84 3.63 11.20
CA SER A 747 24.01 2.83 10.86
C SER A 747 23.90 2.14 9.49
N LEU A 748 25.04 2.04 8.81
CA LEU A 748 25.24 1.26 7.59
C LEU A 748 24.86 -0.19 7.84
N TRP A 749 24.10 -0.76 6.92
CA TRP A 749 23.62 -2.14 7.03
C TRP A 749 22.88 -2.46 8.32
N SER A 750 22.38 -1.45 9.05
CA SER A 750 21.73 -1.62 10.35
C SER A 750 22.56 -2.46 11.35
N GLN A 751 23.89 -2.34 11.24
CA GLN A 751 24.84 -3.02 12.11
C GLN A 751 25.23 -2.14 13.31
N LYS A 752 25.51 -2.79 14.43
CA LYS A 752 26.03 -2.13 15.64
C LYS A 752 27.54 -1.96 15.58
N GLY A 753 28.03 -0.90 16.22
CA GLY A 753 29.46 -0.61 16.40
C GLY A 753 29.93 0.58 15.56
N ASP A 754 30.98 1.26 16.05
CA ASP A 754 31.40 2.57 15.55
C ASP A 754 31.74 2.57 14.05
N LYS A 755 32.32 1.48 13.53
CA LYS A 755 32.67 1.39 12.11
C LYS A 755 31.46 1.46 11.17
N TRP A 756 30.26 1.14 11.66
CA TRP A 756 29.03 1.16 10.88
C TRP A 756 28.22 2.44 11.06
N ALA A 757 28.73 3.44 11.79
CA ALA A 757 28.03 4.71 11.96
C ALA A 757 27.76 5.40 10.60
N PHE A 758 26.72 6.23 10.55
CA PHE A 758 26.47 7.12 9.42
C PHE A 758 27.72 7.97 9.17
N ASN A 759 28.25 7.95 7.95
CA ASN A 759 29.56 8.50 7.63
C ASN A 759 29.51 9.47 6.44
N LYS A 760 30.69 9.98 6.04
CA LYS A 760 30.83 10.98 4.99
C LYS A 760 30.49 10.46 3.59
N ALA A 761 30.58 9.15 3.36
CA ALA A 761 30.08 8.56 2.12
C ALA A 761 28.56 8.71 2.04
N THR A 762 27.83 8.33 3.10
CA THR A 762 26.37 8.49 3.14
C THR A 762 25.90 9.94 3.23
N GLU A 763 26.64 10.82 3.92
CA GLU A 763 26.34 12.27 3.99
C GLU A 763 26.50 12.96 2.63
N SER A 764 27.29 12.40 1.71
CA SER A 764 27.52 13.00 0.39
C SER A 764 26.27 13.05 -0.48
N PHE A 765 25.24 12.25 -0.18
CA PHE A 765 23.93 12.38 -0.81
C PHE A 765 23.18 13.67 -0.42
N ASP A 766 23.58 14.39 0.64
CA ASP A 766 23.04 15.73 0.95
C ASP A 766 23.29 16.73 -0.18
N LEU A 767 24.26 16.47 -1.07
CA LEU A 767 24.53 17.30 -2.25
C LEU A 767 23.47 17.14 -3.35
N LEU A 768 22.52 16.20 -3.22
CA LEU A 768 21.32 16.17 -4.06
C LEU A 768 20.51 17.46 -3.97
N ASN A 769 20.66 18.24 -2.90
CA ASN A 769 20.06 19.57 -2.75
C ASN A 769 20.54 20.59 -3.80
N VAL A 770 21.58 20.29 -4.58
CA VAL A 770 21.89 21.10 -5.77
C VAL A 770 20.78 20.96 -6.83
N PHE A 771 20.22 19.76 -6.98
CA PHE A 771 19.16 19.43 -7.96
C PHE A 771 17.76 19.50 -7.35
N TYR A 772 17.65 19.27 -6.05
CA TYR A 772 16.41 19.17 -5.28
C TYR A 772 16.50 20.06 -4.01
N PRO A 773 16.58 21.39 -4.16
CA PRO A 773 17.00 22.33 -3.10
C PRO A 773 16.12 22.37 -1.85
N ASP A 774 14.85 22.01 -1.96
CA ASP A 774 13.89 22.07 -0.86
C ASP A 774 13.72 20.71 -0.18
N ASN A 775 14.23 19.63 -0.78
CA ASN A 775 14.15 18.32 -0.17
C ASN A 775 15.01 18.25 1.10
N ILE A 776 14.49 17.61 2.14
CA ILE A 776 15.28 17.22 3.30
C ILE A 776 15.63 15.75 3.10
N VAL A 777 16.89 15.49 2.73
CA VAL A 777 17.39 14.19 2.26
C VAL A 777 17.08 13.03 3.22
N ASP A 778 17.05 13.31 4.53
CA ASP A 778 16.84 12.35 5.61
C ASP A 778 15.56 12.54 6.43
N ALA A 779 14.61 13.33 5.94
CA ALA A 779 13.37 13.61 6.66
C ALA A 779 12.43 12.40 6.75
N CYS A 780 11.70 12.38 7.87
CA CYS A 780 10.57 11.49 8.14
C CYS A 780 9.32 12.34 8.52
N GLY A 781 8.92 13.27 7.64
CA GLY A 781 7.79 14.17 7.86
C GLY A 781 7.57 15.14 6.69
N PRO A 782 6.43 15.87 6.65
CA PRO A 782 5.97 16.61 5.47
C PRO A 782 6.86 17.76 5.02
N GLN A 783 7.74 18.25 5.89
CA GLN A 783 8.74 19.25 5.54
C GLN A 783 9.79 18.64 4.61
N GLY A 784 9.99 19.26 3.44
CA GLY A 784 10.97 18.83 2.46
C GLY A 784 10.58 17.62 1.62
N TRP A 785 9.28 17.30 1.51
CA TRP A 785 8.80 16.27 0.59
C TRP A 785 8.88 16.66 -0.86
N PHE A 786 8.52 17.91 -1.17
CA PHE A 786 8.40 18.44 -2.53
C PHE A 786 9.46 19.48 -2.78
N THR A 787 9.91 19.63 -4.03
CA THR A 787 10.97 20.59 -4.37
C THR A 787 10.84 21.15 -5.78
N ALA A 788 11.37 22.36 -5.99
CA ALA A 788 11.62 22.86 -7.34
C ALA A 788 12.69 22.02 -8.06
N THR A 789 12.65 21.99 -9.40
CA THR A 789 13.62 21.22 -10.22
C THR A 789 14.42 22.15 -11.14
N PRO A 790 15.36 22.96 -10.62
CA PRO A 790 16.05 24.01 -11.39
C PRO A 790 16.78 23.50 -12.64
N TYR A 791 17.17 22.23 -12.65
CA TYR A 791 17.88 21.58 -13.76
C TYR A 791 17.09 20.41 -14.37
N GLY A 792 15.78 20.32 -14.08
CA GLY A 792 14.96 19.15 -14.37
C GLY A 792 15.27 17.98 -13.45
N THR A 793 14.79 16.78 -13.81
CA THR A 793 15.00 15.58 -12.98
C THR A 793 16.39 14.96 -13.14
N VAL A 794 16.92 14.42 -12.04
CA VAL A 794 18.14 13.60 -12.03
C VAL A 794 17.82 12.19 -11.58
N ASP A 795 18.55 11.20 -12.06
CA ASP A 795 18.35 9.81 -11.62
C ASP A 795 19.41 9.39 -10.61
N LEU A 796 19.04 8.50 -9.69
CA LEU A 796 20.04 7.75 -8.92
C LEU A 796 20.24 6.39 -9.59
N LEU A 797 21.30 6.30 -10.39
CA LEU A 797 21.59 5.18 -11.28
C LEU A 797 22.54 4.18 -10.60
N PRO A 798 22.19 2.89 -10.47
CA PRO A 798 23.13 1.86 -10.02
C PRO A 798 24.37 1.80 -10.92
N VAL A 799 25.56 1.73 -10.31
CA VAL A 799 26.84 1.71 -11.05
C VAL A 799 26.95 0.55 -12.05
N GLU A 800 26.24 -0.55 -11.80
CA GLU A 800 26.20 -1.70 -12.70
C GLU A 800 25.30 -1.51 -13.94
N ALA A 801 24.72 -0.32 -14.16
CA ALA A 801 23.83 -0.06 -15.29
C ALA A 801 24.46 -0.45 -16.65
N PRO A 802 23.65 -0.93 -17.61
CA PRO A 802 24.09 -1.16 -18.98
C PRO A 802 24.59 0.12 -19.66
N LEU A 803 25.52 -0.02 -20.61
CA LEU A 803 26.12 1.11 -21.33
C LEU A 803 25.08 1.91 -22.13
N ASP A 804 24.10 1.25 -22.76
CA ASP A 804 23.03 1.91 -23.49
C ASP A 804 22.13 2.77 -22.58
N VAL A 805 21.97 2.37 -21.32
CA VAL A 805 21.29 3.18 -20.30
C VAL A 805 22.17 4.35 -19.87
N MET A 806 23.46 4.13 -19.59
CA MET A 806 24.42 5.19 -19.25
C MET A 806 24.48 6.27 -20.34
N ASN A 807 24.49 5.86 -21.62
CA ASN A 807 24.55 6.75 -22.78
C ASN A 807 23.32 7.65 -22.95
N LYS A 808 22.24 7.43 -22.19
CA LYS A 808 21.09 8.37 -22.14
C LYS A 808 21.42 9.66 -21.37
N TYR A 809 22.42 9.64 -20.48
CA TYR A 809 22.77 10.78 -19.62
C TYR A 809 23.93 11.59 -20.21
N LYS A 810 23.85 12.92 -20.09
CA LYS A 810 24.94 13.85 -20.48
C LYS A 810 26.05 13.89 -19.45
N ALA A 811 25.72 13.69 -18.18
CA ALA A 811 26.68 13.60 -17.10
C ALA A 811 26.32 12.50 -16.10
N MET A 812 27.35 11.82 -15.58
CA MET A 812 27.28 10.88 -14.48
C MET A 812 28.17 11.38 -13.33
N VAL A 813 27.65 11.41 -12.11
CA VAL A 813 28.35 11.95 -10.94
C VAL A 813 28.32 10.98 -9.78
N PHE A 814 29.48 10.64 -9.23
CA PHE A 814 29.54 9.91 -7.96
C PHE A 814 29.28 10.83 -6.77
N LEU A 815 28.60 10.32 -5.73
CA LEU A 815 28.47 11.00 -4.43
C LEU A 815 28.88 10.09 -3.27
N GLY A 816 28.23 8.93 -3.17
CA GLY A 816 28.35 8.04 -2.04
C GLY A 816 29.45 7.00 -2.13
N TRP A 817 29.28 5.91 -1.37
CA TRP A 817 30.23 4.81 -1.34
C TRP A 817 30.30 4.11 -2.70
N ASN A 818 31.50 3.77 -3.14
CA ASN A 818 31.69 2.88 -4.28
C ASN A 818 32.81 1.89 -3.99
N SER A 819 32.52 0.61 -4.18
CA SER A 819 33.53 -0.45 -4.20
C SER A 819 33.97 -0.68 -5.65
N PHE A 820 35.25 -0.49 -5.96
CA PHE A 820 35.78 -0.63 -7.31
C PHE A 820 35.53 -2.05 -7.87
N ASP A 821 34.96 -2.11 -9.07
CA ASP A 821 34.84 -3.30 -9.90
C ASP A 821 35.28 -2.96 -11.31
N GLU A 822 36.14 -3.79 -11.90
CA GLU A 822 36.73 -3.53 -13.21
C GLU A 822 35.66 -3.47 -14.32
N ASN A 823 34.62 -4.29 -14.26
CA ASN A 823 33.58 -4.31 -15.31
C ASN A 823 32.71 -3.06 -15.27
N ASP A 824 32.43 -2.53 -14.08
CA ASP A 824 31.74 -1.26 -13.93
C ASP A 824 32.55 -0.12 -14.56
N PHE A 825 33.85 -0.05 -14.24
CA PHE A 825 34.73 0.99 -14.78
C PHE A 825 34.99 0.82 -16.28
N LEU A 826 34.98 -0.39 -16.84
CA LEU A 826 35.03 -0.60 -18.28
C LEU A 826 33.80 -0.02 -19.00
N ARG A 827 32.60 -0.13 -18.41
CA ARG A 827 31.38 0.50 -18.96
C ARG A 827 31.43 2.02 -18.82
N ILE A 828 31.84 2.52 -17.65
CA ILE A 828 31.98 3.96 -17.41
C ILE A 828 33.04 4.57 -18.35
N ARG A 829 34.15 3.87 -18.58
CA ARG A 829 35.16 4.25 -19.58
C ARG A 829 34.53 4.43 -20.95
N ASN A 830 33.77 3.44 -21.42
CA ASN A 830 33.12 3.51 -22.73
C ASN A 830 32.12 4.67 -22.79
N TYR A 831 31.33 4.87 -21.75
CA TYR A 831 30.41 6.01 -21.63
C TYR A 831 31.11 7.36 -21.82
N VAL A 832 32.23 7.57 -21.13
CA VAL A 832 33.01 8.80 -21.26
C VAL A 832 33.62 8.89 -22.66
N PHE A 833 34.20 7.80 -23.17
CA PHE A 833 34.80 7.75 -24.51
C PHE A 833 33.79 8.16 -25.60
N ASP A 834 32.53 7.76 -25.44
CA ASP A 834 31.44 8.04 -26.38
C ASP A 834 30.85 9.45 -26.25
N GLY A 835 31.30 10.27 -25.29
CA GLY A 835 30.89 11.67 -25.14
C GLY A 835 30.33 12.06 -23.77
N GLY A 836 30.27 11.12 -22.83
CA GLY A 836 29.78 11.35 -21.48
C GLY A 836 30.69 12.25 -20.64
N THR A 837 30.11 12.97 -19.67
CA THR A 837 30.87 13.65 -18.61
C THR A 837 30.84 12.84 -17.33
N LEU A 838 32.00 12.53 -16.75
CA LEU A 838 32.09 11.83 -15.47
C LEU A 838 32.66 12.74 -14.38
N VAL A 839 32.06 12.74 -13.19
CA VAL A 839 32.62 13.42 -12.01
C VAL A 839 32.86 12.42 -10.89
N LEU A 840 34.08 12.42 -10.36
CA LEU A 840 34.45 11.58 -9.22
C LEU A 840 35.58 12.18 -8.39
N THR A 841 35.72 11.67 -7.17
CA THR A 841 36.89 11.84 -6.32
C THR A 841 37.72 10.55 -6.32
N ALA A 842 38.94 10.61 -5.80
CA ALA A 842 39.75 9.41 -5.61
C ALA A 842 39.10 8.41 -4.62
N ALA A 843 38.21 8.86 -3.74
CA ALA A 843 37.44 7.99 -2.84
C ALA A 843 36.53 7.01 -3.58
N HIS A 844 36.06 7.34 -4.78
CA HIS A 844 35.19 6.45 -5.57
C HIS A 844 35.96 5.35 -6.31
N LEU A 845 37.30 5.38 -6.28
CA LEU A 845 38.19 4.34 -6.83
C LEU A 845 38.57 3.29 -5.77
N ASN A 846 37.82 3.23 -4.66
CA ASN A 846 38.18 2.47 -3.49
C ASN A 846 38.00 0.95 -3.66
N ALA A 847 39.04 0.18 -3.42
CA ALA A 847 39.05 -1.28 -3.34
C ALA A 847 39.11 -1.80 -1.89
N GLU A 848 39.09 -0.91 -0.89
CA GLU A 848 38.87 -1.28 0.52
C GLU A 848 37.37 -1.46 0.78
N LEU A 849 37.01 -2.50 1.54
CA LEU A 849 35.62 -2.84 1.85
C LEU A 849 35.23 -2.48 3.29
N GLN A 850 36.20 -2.22 4.16
CA GLN A 850 35.94 -1.74 5.52
C GLN A 850 35.61 -0.24 5.52
N PRO A 851 34.42 0.17 6.03
CA PRO A 851 33.94 1.55 5.95
C PRO A 851 34.72 2.54 6.85
N ASP A 852 35.48 2.04 7.82
CA ASP A 852 36.32 2.79 8.75
C ASP A 852 37.80 2.83 8.36
N GLN A 853 38.19 2.15 7.27
CA GLN A 853 39.56 2.12 6.79
C GLN A 853 39.80 3.17 5.69
N PRO A 854 41.04 3.68 5.54
CA PRO A 854 41.38 4.61 4.47
C PRO A 854 41.17 4.01 3.08
N VAL A 855 40.91 4.88 2.11
CA VAL A 855 40.80 4.51 0.69
C VAL A 855 42.04 3.75 0.23
N ARG A 856 41.83 2.62 -0.44
CA ARG A 856 42.89 1.81 -1.06
C ARG A 856 42.61 1.64 -2.55
N PHE A 857 43.52 2.04 -3.41
CA PHE A 857 43.38 1.80 -4.86
C PHE A 857 43.48 0.31 -5.22
N PRO A 858 42.82 -0.15 -6.31
CA PRO A 858 42.93 -1.53 -6.75
C PRO A 858 44.36 -1.88 -7.18
N ALA A 859 44.76 -3.14 -6.98
CA ALA A 859 46.07 -3.62 -7.42
C ALA A 859 46.21 -3.64 -8.95
N ASN A 860 45.11 -3.89 -9.66
CA ASN A 860 44.99 -3.71 -11.10
C ASN A 860 44.22 -2.41 -11.37
N ASP A 861 44.94 -1.35 -11.69
CA ASP A 861 44.42 -0.01 -11.95
C ASP A 861 44.47 0.36 -13.44
N ALA A 862 44.64 -0.61 -14.34
CA ALA A 862 44.86 -0.35 -15.78
C ALA A 862 43.76 0.52 -16.41
N VAL A 863 42.49 0.21 -16.15
CA VAL A 863 41.35 1.01 -16.63
C VAL A 863 41.32 2.41 -16.01
N ILE A 864 41.78 2.57 -14.76
CA ILE A 864 41.86 3.88 -14.10
C ILE A 864 42.96 4.71 -14.77
N ARG A 865 44.13 4.13 -15.02
CA ARG A 865 45.24 4.81 -15.72
C ARG A 865 44.89 5.14 -17.16
N GLU A 866 44.14 4.29 -17.84
CA GLU A 866 43.59 4.58 -19.18
C GLU A 866 42.72 5.85 -19.15
N MET A 867 41.85 5.97 -18.15
CA MET A 867 40.91 7.09 -18.03
C MET A 867 41.54 8.38 -17.48
N LEU A 868 42.38 8.28 -16.44
CA LEU A 868 42.89 9.41 -15.67
C LEU A 868 44.37 9.74 -15.91
N GLY A 869 45.07 8.92 -16.70
CA GLY A 869 46.51 9.01 -16.95
C GLY A 869 47.37 8.27 -15.92
N ASP A 870 48.61 7.91 -16.31
CA ASP A 870 49.54 7.16 -15.45
C ASP A 870 49.90 7.89 -14.15
N ASN A 871 49.81 9.22 -14.13
CA ASN A 871 50.16 10.06 -13.00
C ASN A 871 48.97 10.44 -12.10
N TYR A 872 47.79 9.81 -12.28
CA TYR A 872 46.55 10.21 -11.58
C TYR A 872 46.67 10.24 -10.05
N GLN A 873 47.51 9.38 -9.47
CA GLN A 873 47.75 9.33 -8.02
C GLN A 873 48.59 10.51 -7.50
N SER A 874 49.33 11.20 -8.38
CA SER A 874 50.20 12.33 -8.05
C SER A 874 49.55 13.69 -8.26
N LEU A 875 48.34 13.74 -8.84
CA LEU A 875 47.57 14.97 -9.01
C LEU A 875 47.16 15.51 -7.64
N THR A 876 47.13 16.84 -7.49
CA THR A 876 46.77 17.51 -6.23
C THR A 876 45.56 18.43 -6.36
N ASP A 877 45.27 18.89 -7.58
CA ASP A 877 44.22 19.87 -7.86
C ASP A 877 43.08 19.25 -8.69
N LYS A 878 41.87 19.84 -8.62
CA LYS A 878 40.75 19.50 -9.52
C LYS A 878 41.26 19.53 -10.96
N THR A 879 41.17 18.41 -11.66
CA THR A 879 41.70 18.25 -13.02
C THR A 879 40.57 17.85 -13.96
N GLU A 880 40.45 18.56 -15.09
CA GLU A 880 39.59 18.14 -16.20
C GLU A 880 40.43 17.36 -17.22
N ILE A 881 40.02 16.13 -17.51
CA ILE A 881 40.73 15.20 -18.39
C ILE A 881 39.83 14.92 -19.58
N ALA A 882 40.28 15.29 -20.78
CA ALA A 882 39.60 14.91 -22.01
C ALA A 882 39.84 13.41 -22.29
N PHE A 883 38.78 12.66 -22.57
CA PHE A 883 38.87 11.23 -22.82
C PHE A 883 37.86 10.80 -23.89
N GLY A 884 38.37 10.36 -25.04
CA GLY A 884 37.54 10.16 -26.24
C GLY A 884 36.83 11.45 -26.64
N ASN A 885 35.50 11.37 -26.83
CA ASN A 885 34.64 12.52 -27.12
C ASN A 885 34.09 13.19 -25.86
N GLY A 886 34.34 12.63 -24.67
CA GLY A 886 33.83 13.13 -23.40
C GLY A 886 34.92 13.70 -22.51
N LYS A 887 34.59 13.85 -21.23
CA LYS A 887 35.54 14.37 -20.23
C LYS A 887 35.30 13.82 -18.83
N ILE A 888 36.35 13.88 -18.02
CA ILE A 888 36.34 13.47 -16.62
C ILE A 888 36.75 14.67 -15.77
N VAL A 889 35.91 15.03 -14.79
CA VAL A 889 36.24 15.99 -13.73
C VAL A 889 36.70 15.20 -12.52
N TYR A 890 38.02 15.13 -12.32
CA TYR A 890 38.64 14.35 -11.27
C TYR A 890 39.10 15.24 -10.12
N PHE A 891 38.62 14.93 -8.92
CA PHE A 891 39.13 15.50 -7.68
C PHE A 891 40.10 14.49 -7.05
N PRO A 892 41.42 14.71 -7.09
CA PRO A 892 42.43 13.74 -6.63
C PRO A 892 42.55 13.71 -5.09
N SER A 893 41.42 13.64 -4.41
CA SER A 893 41.31 13.57 -2.95
C SER A 893 40.67 12.25 -2.54
N PRO A 894 41.22 11.53 -1.54
CA PRO A 894 40.58 10.34 -0.96
C PRO A 894 39.37 10.70 -0.07
N ALA A 895 38.97 11.97 -0.02
CA ALA A 895 37.79 12.44 0.68
C ALA A 895 36.50 12.25 -0.15
N TYR A 896 35.39 12.00 0.53
CA TYR A 896 34.06 12.03 -0.06
C TYR A 896 33.54 13.47 -0.22
N PRO A 897 32.60 13.74 -1.16
CA PRO A 897 32.10 15.09 -1.44
C PRO A 897 31.55 15.88 -0.24
N ALA A 898 30.98 15.21 0.78
CA ALA A 898 30.48 15.88 1.98
C ALA A 898 31.58 16.47 2.89
N GLU A 899 32.84 16.12 2.69
CA GLU A 899 33.94 16.62 3.50
C GLU A 899 34.13 18.12 3.33
N THR A 900 34.33 18.85 4.43
CA THR A 900 34.38 20.32 4.42
C THR A 900 35.45 20.88 3.48
N SER A 901 36.56 20.16 3.29
CA SER A 901 37.63 20.54 2.37
C SER A 901 37.24 20.48 0.90
N LEU A 902 36.21 19.71 0.54
CA LEU A 902 35.83 19.42 -0.85
C LEU A 902 34.43 19.93 -1.22
N ARG A 903 33.51 19.96 -0.25
CA ARG A 903 32.08 20.19 -0.47
C ARG A 903 31.75 21.37 -1.38
N SER A 904 32.27 22.55 -1.07
CA SER A 904 31.97 23.76 -1.87
C SER A 904 32.43 23.62 -3.32
N GLN A 905 33.62 23.06 -3.57
CA GLN A 905 34.13 22.88 -4.93
C GLN A 905 33.32 21.84 -5.70
N TYR A 906 32.86 20.79 -5.01
CA TYR A 906 32.02 19.76 -5.60
C TYR A 906 30.62 20.28 -5.94
N GLU A 907 29.99 21.03 -5.04
CA GLU A 907 28.70 21.70 -5.28
C GLU A 907 28.79 22.67 -6.47
N THR A 908 29.89 23.43 -6.60
CA THR A 908 30.13 24.26 -7.78
C THR A 908 30.18 23.43 -9.07
N ALA A 909 30.92 22.31 -9.07
CA ALA A 909 30.98 21.44 -10.24
C ALA A 909 29.60 20.84 -10.60
N LEU A 910 28.78 20.47 -9.62
CA LEU A 910 27.42 19.99 -9.85
C LEU A 910 26.54 21.07 -10.49
N ARG A 911 26.64 22.34 -10.04
CA ARG A 911 25.90 23.47 -10.63
C ARG A 911 26.34 23.75 -12.06
N GLU A 912 27.65 23.79 -12.31
CA GLU A 912 28.22 23.96 -13.66
C GLU A 912 27.70 22.90 -14.64
N ILE A 913 27.58 21.64 -14.18
CA ILE A 913 27.02 20.53 -14.97
C ILE A 913 25.52 20.71 -15.17
N GLY A 914 24.77 21.06 -14.12
CA GLY A 914 23.35 21.40 -14.23
C GLY A 914 23.09 22.46 -15.29
N GLU A 915 23.81 23.58 -15.22
CA GLU A 915 23.70 24.70 -16.17
C GLU A 915 24.08 24.29 -17.59
N THR A 916 25.18 23.57 -17.76
CA THR A 916 25.66 23.12 -19.08
C THR A 916 24.67 22.17 -19.75
N THR A 917 24.11 21.23 -18.99
CA THR A 917 23.15 20.25 -19.53
C THR A 917 21.80 20.88 -19.86
N VAL A 918 21.35 21.88 -19.10
CA VAL A 918 20.12 22.65 -19.40
C VAL A 918 20.30 23.53 -20.62
N ALA A 919 21.46 24.19 -20.79
CA ALA A 919 21.70 25.07 -21.92
C ALA A 919 21.52 24.37 -23.28
N ALA A 920 21.85 23.08 -23.35
CA ALA A 920 21.65 22.24 -24.54
C ALA A 920 20.17 21.95 -24.86
N GLU A 921 19.25 22.15 -23.90
CA GLU A 921 17.82 21.89 -24.03
C GLU A 921 17.00 23.12 -24.45
N HIS A 922 17.56 24.34 -24.37
CA HIS A 922 16.84 25.58 -24.66
C HIS A 922 16.27 25.67 -26.09
N THR A 923 16.86 24.95 -27.05
CA THR A 923 16.36 24.87 -28.44
C THR A 923 15.19 23.90 -28.59
N ALA A 924 15.06 22.94 -27.68
CA ALA A 924 14.00 21.93 -27.66
C ALA A 924 12.84 22.31 -26.72
N GLY A 925 12.91 23.48 -26.06
CA GLY A 925 11.93 23.94 -25.09
C GLY A 925 12.24 23.49 -23.66
N TRP A 926 12.31 24.42 -22.72
CA TRP A 926 12.65 24.18 -21.32
C TRP A 926 11.90 25.11 -20.36
N ILE A 927 11.91 24.82 -19.06
CA ILE A 927 11.37 25.70 -18.02
C ILE A 927 12.52 26.40 -17.31
N GLU A 928 12.50 27.74 -17.29
CA GLU A 928 13.44 28.52 -16.49
C GLU A 928 13.27 28.19 -15.01
N SER A 929 14.40 28.03 -14.32
CA SER A 929 14.44 27.77 -12.88
C SER A 929 13.64 28.84 -12.12
N ALA A 930 12.67 28.40 -11.34
CA ALA A 930 11.84 29.24 -10.49
C ALA A 930 11.61 28.53 -9.14
N PRO A 931 11.53 29.28 -8.03
CA PRO A 931 11.15 28.69 -6.75
C PRO A 931 9.74 28.12 -6.84
N SER A 932 9.46 27.07 -6.06
CA SER A 932 8.14 26.43 -5.99
C SER A 932 7.63 25.80 -7.30
N ILE A 933 8.48 25.67 -8.33
CA ILE A 933 8.12 25.04 -9.61
C ILE A 933 8.91 23.74 -9.78
N GLY A 934 8.22 22.61 -9.61
CA GLY A 934 8.71 21.28 -9.98
C GLY A 934 8.24 20.92 -11.39
N PHE A 935 9.09 20.35 -12.22
CA PHE A 935 8.71 19.91 -13.57
C PHE A 935 9.45 18.65 -14.03
N THR A 936 8.81 17.94 -14.97
CA THR A 936 9.40 16.81 -15.67
C THR A 936 9.24 16.98 -17.18
N VAL A 937 10.17 16.42 -17.94
CA VAL A 937 10.18 16.50 -19.41
C VAL A 937 10.05 15.08 -19.97
N TRP A 938 9.17 14.90 -20.94
CA TRP A 938 8.89 13.64 -21.60
C TRP A 938 9.00 13.81 -23.11
N ASP A 939 9.92 13.07 -23.73
CA ASP A 939 10.20 13.18 -25.15
C ASP A 939 9.64 11.95 -25.89
N SER A 940 8.84 12.19 -26.93
CA SER A 940 8.51 11.22 -27.98
C SER A 940 9.29 11.55 -29.26
N LYS A 941 9.07 10.78 -30.33
CA LYS A 941 9.80 10.93 -31.60
C LYS A 941 9.67 12.34 -32.23
N ASP A 942 8.54 12.99 -32.03
CA ASP A 942 8.09 14.20 -32.71
C ASP A 942 7.61 15.31 -31.77
N ARG A 943 7.53 15.03 -30.47
CA ARG A 943 6.92 15.93 -29.49
C ARG A 943 7.63 15.88 -28.14
N ARG A 944 7.67 17.02 -27.48
CA ARG A 944 8.01 17.15 -26.06
C ARG A 944 6.76 17.48 -25.26
N THR A 945 6.55 16.78 -24.15
CA THR A 945 5.54 17.12 -23.15
C THR A 945 6.25 17.49 -21.85
N ILE A 946 5.94 18.67 -21.32
CA ILE A 946 6.45 19.13 -20.02
C ILE A 946 5.29 19.13 -19.04
N TYR A 947 5.46 18.45 -17.91
CA TYR A 947 4.52 18.51 -16.79
C TYR A 947 5.08 19.46 -15.73
N LEU A 948 4.25 20.36 -15.20
CA LEU A 948 4.63 21.28 -14.12
C LEU A 948 3.69 21.14 -12.93
N LEU A 949 4.25 21.32 -11.74
CA LEU A 949 3.53 21.28 -10.47
C LEU A 949 3.95 22.46 -9.60
N ASN A 950 2.94 23.06 -8.95
CA ASN A 950 3.15 24.02 -7.88
C ASN A 950 3.56 23.25 -6.61
N THR A 951 4.82 23.41 -6.18
CA THR A 951 5.36 22.71 -5.01
C THR A 951 5.16 23.47 -3.69
N ASP A 952 4.53 24.64 -3.73
CA ASP A 952 4.17 25.42 -2.56
C ASP A 952 2.85 24.97 -1.93
N TRP A 953 2.97 24.00 -1.03
CA TRP A 953 1.88 23.55 -0.16
C TRP A 953 1.75 24.37 1.12
N GLN A 954 2.75 25.19 1.45
CA GLN A 954 2.85 25.85 2.74
C GLN A 954 2.10 27.17 2.77
N SER A 955 2.16 27.94 1.68
CA SER A 955 1.47 29.23 1.58
C SER A 955 -0.01 29.06 1.21
N ASN A 956 -0.72 30.19 1.16
CA ASN A 956 -2.09 30.25 0.66
C ASN A 956 -2.16 30.65 -0.82
N GLU A 957 -1.03 30.75 -1.53
CA GLU A 957 -0.99 31.12 -2.94
C GLU A 957 -1.56 30.00 -3.81
N GLU A 958 -2.59 30.33 -4.59
CA GLU A 958 -3.30 29.36 -5.44
C GLU A 958 -2.55 29.05 -6.74
N GLN A 959 -1.59 29.90 -7.11
CA GLN A 959 -0.77 29.75 -8.32
C GLN A 959 0.59 30.42 -8.18
N HIS A 960 1.56 29.90 -8.93
CA HIS A 960 2.87 30.51 -9.17
C HIS A 960 3.07 30.73 -10.67
N THR A 961 4.05 31.54 -11.06
CA THR A 961 4.39 31.75 -12.48
C THR A 961 5.68 31.04 -12.84
N ALA A 962 5.63 30.20 -13.87
CA ALA A 962 6.79 29.62 -14.54
C ALA A 962 7.05 30.32 -15.88
N THR A 963 8.25 30.14 -16.44
CA THR A 963 8.58 30.67 -17.77
C THR A 963 9.06 29.54 -18.67
N PHE A 964 8.32 29.27 -19.74
CA PHE A 964 8.75 28.38 -20.82
C PHE A 964 9.66 29.13 -21.78
N VAL A 965 10.82 28.55 -22.08
CA VAL A 965 11.83 29.15 -22.96
C VAL A 965 12.12 28.21 -24.11
N CYS A 966 12.06 28.76 -25.32
CA CYS A 966 12.39 28.03 -26.54
C CYS A 966 12.99 28.98 -27.56
N ASN A 967 14.15 28.63 -28.15
CA ASN A 967 14.82 29.43 -29.18
C ASN A 967 15.02 30.93 -28.79
N GLY A 968 15.30 31.18 -27.51
CA GLY A 968 15.49 32.53 -26.96
C GLY A 968 14.21 33.34 -26.72
N LYS A 969 13.03 32.78 -27.03
CA LYS A 969 11.72 33.35 -26.67
C LYS A 969 11.30 32.87 -25.29
N LYS A 970 10.55 33.71 -24.57
CA LYS A 970 10.05 33.45 -23.22
C LYS A 970 8.54 33.58 -23.18
N PHE A 971 7.87 32.62 -22.57
CA PHE A 971 6.42 32.56 -22.47
C PHE A 971 6.01 32.32 -21.00
N PRO A 972 5.17 33.18 -20.41
CA PRO A 972 4.70 32.99 -19.05
C PRO A 972 3.67 31.84 -18.98
N LEU A 973 3.76 31.04 -17.91
CA LEU A 973 2.85 29.95 -17.60
C LEU A 973 2.34 30.12 -16.17
N ASP A 974 1.06 29.87 -15.98
CA ASP A 974 0.46 29.82 -14.65
C ASP A 974 0.52 28.37 -14.16
N VAL A 975 1.07 28.16 -12.96
CA VAL A 975 1.21 26.85 -12.34
C VAL A 975 0.29 26.79 -11.14
N ARG A 976 -0.89 26.21 -11.33
CA ARG A 976 -1.99 26.26 -10.36
C ARG A 976 -1.95 25.10 -9.38
N ARG A 977 -2.48 25.35 -8.19
CA ARG A 977 -2.78 24.33 -7.19
C ARG A 977 -3.84 23.36 -7.73
N TYR A 978 -3.76 22.07 -7.35
CA TYR A 978 -4.67 21.00 -7.82
C TYR A 978 -4.73 20.81 -9.36
N HIS A 979 -3.67 21.21 -10.07
CA HIS A 979 -3.49 21.00 -11.52
C HIS A 979 -2.12 20.40 -11.82
N ILE A 980 -2.08 19.45 -12.77
CA ILE A 980 -0.84 19.04 -13.43
C ILE A 980 -0.82 19.86 -14.71
N GLU A 981 -0.04 20.93 -14.74
CA GLU A 981 0.01 21.77 -15.94
C GLU A 981 0.81 21.05 -17.02
N THR A 982 0.37 21.18 -18.26
CA THR A 982 1.05 20.59 -19.42
C THR A 982 1.48 21.66 -20.42
N VAL A 983 2.63 21.42 -21.03
CA VAL A 983 3.08 22.11 -22.25
C VAL A 983 3.43 21.06 -23.29
N HIS A 984 2.75 21.09 -24.42
CA HIS A 984 3.02 20.20 -25.56
C HIS A 984 3.75 21.00 -26.63
N TYR A 985 5.01 20.68 -26.90
CA TYR A 985 5.85 21.35 -27.89
C TYR A 985 6.17 20.43 -29.06
N ALA A 986 5.86 20.86 -30.28
CA ALA A 986 6.27 20.21 -31.51
C ALA A 986 6.32 21.21 -32.67
N HIS A 987 7.27 21.00 -33.58
CA HIS A 987 7.40 21.76 -34.84
C HIS A 987 7.33 23.30 -34.72
N GLY A 988 7.83 23.88 -33.63
CA GLY A 988 7.84 25.33 -33.42
C GLY A 988 6.60 25.90 -32.71
N LEU A 989 5.61 25.08 -32.35
CA LEU A 989 4.43 25.48 -31.59
C LEU A 989 4.40 24.79 -30.23
N ALA A 990 4.23 25.55 -29.16
CA ALA A 990 3.94 25.03 -27.83
C ALA A 990 2.48 25.33 -27.44
N ILE A 991 1.78 24.38 -26.84
CA ILE A 991 0.38 24.54 -26.42
C ILE A 991 0.25 24.17 -24.95
N SER A 992 -0.44 25.04 -24.20
CA SER A 992 -0.80 24.82 -22.79
C SER A 992 -2.31 24.87 -22.62
N PRO A 993 -2.95 23.76 -22.23
CA PRO A 993 -4.38 23.73 -21.93
C PRO A 993 -4.77 24.53 -20.69
N GLY A 994 -6.03 24.96 -20.61
CA GLY A 994 -6.57 25.66 -19.44
C GLY A 994 -7.22 24.71 -18.43
N SER A 995 -7.74 23.56 -18.87
CA SER A 995 -8.36 22.54 -18.02
C SER A 995 -7.41 21.37 -17.76
N ASN A 996 -7.56 20.75 -16.59
CA ASN A 996 -6.81 19.56 -16.17
C ASN A 996 -7.27 18.27 -16.89
N THR A 997 -8.28 18.34 -17.75
CA THR A 997 -8.84 17.20 -18.50
C THR A 997 -8.78 17.40 -20.02
N THR A 998 -8.02 18.39 -20.48
CA THR A 998 -7.80 18.65 -21.91
C THR A 998 -6.43 18.11 -22.34
N ASP A 999 -6.42 17.09 -23.21
CA ASP A 999 -5.19 16.54 -23.80
C ASP A 999 -4.96 17.08 -25.22
N ILE A 1000 -3.69 17.31 -25.56
CA ILE A 1000 -3.26 17.66 -26.92
C ILE A 1000 -2.82 16.37 -27.60
N LEU A 1001 -3.60 15.94 -28.59
CA LEU A 1001 -3.42 14.65 -29.28
C LEU A 1001 -2.29 14.73 -30.30
N SER A 1002 -2.30 15.73 -31.19
CA SER A 1002 -1.24 15.97 -32.18
C SER A 1002 -1.03 17.45 -32.47
N ILE A 1003 0.16 17.79 -32.93
CA ILE A 1003 0.55 19.09 -33.45
C ILE A 1003 1.35 18.80 -34.73
N ASP A 1004 0.77 19.06 -35.89
CA ASP A 1004 1.34 18.73 -37.19
C ASP A 1004 1.66 20.03 -37.95
N ARG A 1005 2.86 20.14 -38.51
CA ARG A 1005 3.24 21.32 -39.31
C ARG A 1005 2.59 21.25 -40.69
N GLU A 1006 1.96 22.35 -41.10
CA GLU A 1006 1.46 22.55 -42.46
C GLU A 1006 2.08 23.83 -43.07
N ALA A 1007 1.82 24.11 -44.36
CA ALA A 1007 2.59 25.08 -45.15
C ALA A 1007 2.67 26.49 -44.55
N ASP A 1008 1.56 27.01 -43.99
CA ASP A 1008 1.47 28.35 -43.38
C ASP A 1008 1.06 28.35 -41.90
N GLY A 1009 1.27 27.24 -41.18
CA GLY A 1009 0.82 27.10 -39.78
C GLY A 1009 0.88 25.67 -39.24
N TRP A 1010 -0.02 25.35 -38.30
CA TRP A 1010 -0.11 24.05 -37.63
C TRP A 1010 -1.53 23.55 -37.59
N LYS A 1011 -1.70 22.25 -37.88
CA LYS A 1011 -2.92 21.52 -37.60
C LYS A 1011 -2.81 20.88 -36.22
N VAL A 1012 -3.76 21.14 -35.34
CA VAL A 1012 -3.74 20.65 -33.96
C VAL A 1012 -5.00 19.85 -33.67
N ALA A 1013 -4.82 18.63 -33.15
CA ALA A 1013 -5.89 17.79 -32.64
C ALA A 1013 -5.95 17.88 -31.11
N ILE A 1014 -7.11 18.24 -30.57
CA ILE A 1014 -7.31 18.55 -29.15
C ILE A 1014 -8.53 17.79 -28.65
N GLN A 1015 -8.45 17.24 -27.46
CA GLN A 1015 -9.61 16.66 -26.79
C GLN A 1015 -9.87 17.40 -25.47
N ASN A 1016 -11.07 17.96 -25.32
CA ASN A 1016 -11.54 18.53 -24.06
C ASN A 1016 -12.73 17.74 -23.51
N THR A 1017 -12.88 17.68 -22.18
CA THR A 1017 -14.04 17.06 -21.50
C THR A 1017 -14.99 18.08 -20.86
N GLU A 1018 -14.65 19.36 -20.98
CA GLU A 1018 -15.40 20.51 -20.50
C GLU A 1018 -15.00 21.76 -21.27
N LYS A 1019 -15.71 22.87 -21.04
CA LYS A 1019 -15.33 24.18 -21.59
C LYS A 1019 -13.89 24.52 -21.20
N ASP A 1020 -13.09 24.91 -22.19
CA ASP A 1020 -11.68 25.21 -21.96
C ASP A 1020 -11.19 26.38 -22.84
N THR A 1021 -10.08 26.99 -22.46
CA THR A 1021 -9.31 27.95 -23.27
C THR A 1021 -7.84 27.57 -23.24
N ILE A 1022 -7.33 27.17 -24.40
CA ILE A 1022 -5.92 26.81 -24.56
C ILE A 1022 -5.11 28.04 -24.94
N ARG A 1023 -3.82 28.04 -24.58
CA ARG A 1023 -2.82 29.02 -25.01
C ARG A 1023 -1.86 28.39 -26.02
N CYS A 1024 -1.67 29.08 -27.14
CA CYS A 1024 -0.75 28.71 -28.21
C CYS A 1024 0.43 29.67 -28.21
N PHE A 1025 1.64 29.14 -28.05
CA PHE A 1025 2.90 29.87 -28.03
C PHE A 1025 3.67 29.59 -29.32
N ASN A 1026 3.69 30.56 -30.23
CA ASN A 1026 4.47 30.45 -31.46
C ASN A 1026 5.94 30.73 -31.13
N THR A 1027 6.76 29.68 -31.10
CA THR A 1027 8.18 29.80 -30.70
C THR A 1027 9.06 30.42 -31.78
N GLU A 1028 8.54 30.61 -33.00
CA GLU A 1028 9.24 31.25 -34.12
C GLU A 1028 9.06 32.77 -34.06
N THR A 1029 7.84 33.24 -33.82
CA THR A 1029 7.50 34.68 -33.76
C THR A 1029 7.63 35.25 -32.36
N GLY A 1030 7.29 34.46 -31.33
CA GLY A 1030 7.11 34.90 -29.95
C GLY A 1030 5.67 35.34 -29.62
N THR A 1031 4.69 35.12 -30.51
CA THR A 1031 3.29 35.49 -30.26
C THR A 1031 2.58 34.48 -29.36
N ILE A 1032 1.57 34.97 -28.63
CA ILE A 1032 0.70 34.17 -27.77
C ILE A 1032 -0.73 34.39 -28.23
N ASP A 1033 -1.41 33.31 -28.59
CA ASP A 1033 -2.80 33.30 -29.00
C ASP A 1033 -3.62 32.38 -28.09
N SER A 1034 -4.92 32.64 -27.98
CA SER A 1034 -5.82 31.82 -27.17
C SER A 1034 -7.02 31.34 -27.97
N ILE A 1035 -7.43 30.09 -27.75
CA ILE A 1035 -8.56 29.46 -28.45
C ILE A 1035 -9.48 28.82 -27.41
N SER A 1036 -10.77 29.17 -27.46
CA SER A 1036 -11.78 28.67 -26.52
C SER A 1036 -12.66 27.61 -27.17
N PHE A 1037 -12.98 26.57 -26.41
CA PHE A 1037 -13.89 25.50 -26.78
C PHE A 1037 -15.10 25.52 -25.84
N GLU A 1038 -16.31 25.60 -26.39
CA GLU A 1038 -17.54 25.72 -25.60
C GLU A 1038 -18.12 24.36 -25.19
N GLU A 1039 -17.83 23.29 -25.94
CA GLU A 1039 -18.42 21.97 -25.73
C GLU A 1039 -17.33 20.87 -25.70
N PRO A 1040 -17.53 19.76 -24.96
CA PRO A 1040 -16.64 18.60 -25.00
C PRO A 1040 -16.62 17.94 -26.38
N SER A 1041 -15.45 17.85 -27.01
CA SER A 1041 -15.26 17.21 -28.30
C SER A 1041 -13.81 16.78 -28.51
N VAL A 1042 -13.56 16.07 -29.60
CA VAL A 1042 -12.27 16.13 -30.30
C VAL A 1042 -12.36 17.24 -31.35
N HIS A 1043 -11.47 18.23 -31.28
CA HIS A 1043 -11.39 19.37 -32.18
C HIS A 1043 -10.17 19.23 -33.09
N ILE A 1044 -10.34 19.62 -34.35
CA ILE A 1044 -9.22 19.82 -35.28
C ILE A 1044 -9.22 21.29 -35.65
N ILE A 1045 -8.18 22.00 -35.23
CA ILE A 1045 -8.04 23.43 -35.48
C ILE A 1045 -6.79 23.73 -36.31
N TYR A 1046 -6.77 24.92 -36.90
CA TYR A 1046 -5.63 25.45 -37.63
C TYR A 1046 -5.11 26.70 -36.91
N VAL A 1047 -3.85 26.68 -36.49
CA VAL A 1047 -3.14 27.79 -35.83
C VAL A 1047 -2.15 28.38 -36.83
N LYS A 1048 -2.09 29.70 -36.94
CA LYS A 1048 -1.23 30.42 -37.90
C LYS A 1048 0.06 30.92 -37.29
#